data_AF-F7KSA6-F1
#
_entry.id   AF-F7KSA6-F1
#
_cell.length_a   1.000
_cell.length_b   1.000
_cell.length_c   1.000
_cell.angle_alpha   90.00
_cell.angle_beta   90.00
_cell.angle_gamma   90.00
#
_symmetry.space_group_name_H-M   'P 1'
#
loop_
_entity.id
_entity.type
_entity.pdbx_description
1 polymer ?
#
loop_
_entity_poly.entity_id
_entity_poly.type
_entity_poly.pdbx_seq_one_letter_code
_entity_poly.pdbx_strand_id
1 'polypeptide(L)'
;MKRKNLKKWAALLCVALLQPSLIGYAAEEVGQEERIVLEETMENPAAFDETAEMPGDDVTIEDAGETVVDTGNEEETEAPDGSEEPDTETDESEEPDAEPDKPEKPKQPEEEIHYGWYQDAEKDWYYYNASGKKVSGWVYLNGAWYYLDGANEEKPGVMAADCKKKINGAYYFFDASGAMRTGWVQRPEGWYYAGRSGAMATGWQLLGAWYYLDADNEEYPGLMAGNCKMDIAGAYYFFDVSGAMRTGWVRRPEGWYYAGGSGAIAVGWQLVNGSWYYLDRDNEEYPGLMAANCEMNIEGATYFFSGSGSMYTGWVQRPEGWYFTNGSGAKVTGWQFVNGHWYYLDADNEEYPGLMAVNCKMKIGEHEYYFNQQGAMRSGWHKDGSDWYYYDPSGLIASGWRNVGGTWYYFDPANCNKMLCGGWQKINGTWYYLHSSGAMATNWLQIGGGWYFFAGDGAMRTGWQMIGGYWYYFYSANDPHGGSEGLMARNTTIDGWRLSASGAMLTEGEMQMSLKAQPYSSNTNYLILVDRSACKVGVFSGRCGNWGMINYWNCAPGKPSTPTVSGVFKVQSKGYYFDSGAARCYWYTQFYGNYLFHSVLYNKNGTLQDGRVGMQLSHGCVRLEIGNAKWIYDNIPAGTTVVVY
;
A
#
# COMPACT_ATOMS: atom_id res chain seq x y z
N MET A 1 -21.21 -29.03 48.43
CA MET A 1 -22.47 -29.82 48.37
C MET A 1 -22.82 -30.07 46.91
N LYS A 2 -23.38 -31.25 46.53
CA LYS A 2 -24.70 -31.44 45.84
C LYS A 2 -25.26 -30.16 45.16
N ARG A 3 -25.73 -30.11 43.90
CA ARG A 3 -26.17 -31.11 42.87
C ARG A 3 -25.61 -30.67 41.48
N LYS A 4 -25.35 -31.48 40.43
CA LYS A 4 -25.99 -32.63 39.73
C LYS A 4 -27.06 -32.29 38.63
N ASN A 5 -26.58 -32.20 37.39
CA ASN A 5 -27.09 -32.82 36.13
C ASN A 5 -28.36 -32.30 35.40
N LEU A 6 -28.48 -32.79 34.13
CA LEU A 6 -29.51 -32.63 33.08
C LEU A 6 -29.29 -31.40 32.15
N LYS A 7 -29.42 -31.48 30.81
CA LYS A 7 -29.74 -32.64 29.93
C LYS A 7 -29.18 -32.44 28.49
N LYS A 8 -28.82 -33.52 27.80
CA LYS A 8 -28.63 -33.55 26.33
C LYS A 8 -29.97 -33.80 25.62
N TRP A 9 -30.05 -33.40 24.36
CA TRP A 9 -30.88 -34.05 23.33
C TRP A 9 -30.06 -34.28 22.04
N ALA A 10 -30.51 -35.23 21.24
CA ALA A 10 -30.03 -35.55 19.89
C ALA A 10 -31.11 -35.10 18.86
N ALA A 11 -30.98 -35.24 17.54
CA ALA A 11 -30.18 -36.18 16.76
C ALA A 11 -29.99 -35.75 15.28
N LEU A 12 -29.18 -36.56 14.54
CA LEU A 12 -29.41 -37.14 13.19
C LEU A 12 -30.45 -36.47 12.24
N LEU A 13 -30.28 -36.43 10.91
CA LEU A 13 -29.33 -37.08 9.98
C LEU A 13 -29.36 -36.33 8.62
N CYS A 14 -28.29 -36.38 7.82
CA CYS A 14 -28.36 -36.76 6.40
C CYS A 14 -26.97 -36.99 5.79
N VAL A 15 -26.84 -38.01 4.95
CA VAL A 15 -25.70 -38.25 4.06
C VAL A 15 -26.20 -38.13 2.63
N ALA A 16 -25.53 -37.33 1.80
CA ALA A 16 -25.75 -37.29 0.36
C ALA A 16 -24.40 -37.29 -0.36
N LEU A 17 -24.16 -38.31 -1.17
CA LEU A 17 -23.05 -38.35 -2.13
C LEU A 17 -23.38 -37.47 -3.33
N LEU A 18 -22.40 -36.74 -3.86
CA LEU A 18 -22.33 -36.37 -5.29
C LEU A 18 -20.95 -35.77 -5.64
N GLN A 19 -20.21 -36.45 -6.51
CA GLN A 19 -19.33 -35.84 -7.51
C GLN A 19 -20.04 -36.02 -8.87
N PRO A 20 -19.94 -35.07 -9.81
CA PRO A 20 -18.75 -34.90 -10.64
C PRO A 20 -18.33 -33.39 -10.72
N SER A 21 -17.40 -32.90 -11.55
CA SER A 21 -16.71 -33.48 -12.73
C SER A 21 -15.32 -32.87 -12.91
N LEU A 22 -14.43 -33.57 -13.62
CA LEU A 22 -13.22 -32.96 -14.18
C LEU A 22 -13.60 -32.03 -15.33
N ILE A 23 -13.01 -30.83 -15.36
CA ILE A 23 -12.68 -30.13 -16.61
C ILE A 23 -11.19 -29.85 -16.56
N GLY A 24 -10.42 -30.52 -17.42
CA GLY A 24 -9.02 -30.20 -17.63
C GLY A 24 -8.90 -29.09 -18.67
N TYR A 25 -8.15 -28.04 -18.35
CA TYR A 25 -7.57 -27.14 -19.35
C TYR A 25 -6.07 -27.41 -19.40
N ALA A 26 -5.60 -27.87 -20.57
CA ALA A 26 -4.20 -27.81 -20.90
C ALA A 26 -3.88 -26.40 -21.43
N ALA A 27 -2.75 -25.86 -21.00
CA ALA A 27 -2.09 -24.74 -21.63
C ALA A 27 -0.63 -25.15 -21.85
N GLU A 28 -0.18 -25.14 -23.09
CA GLU A 28 1.18 -25.57 -23.45
C GLU A 28 2.20 -24.46 -23.16
N GLU A 29 3.42 -24.86 -22.78
CA GLU A 29 4.55 -23.94 -22.63
C GLU A 29 5.07 -23.52 -24.02
N VAL A 30 5.19 -22.21 -24.26
CA VAL A 30 6.01 -21.69 -25.38
C VAL A 30 6.87 -20.52 -24.93
N GLY A 31 8.17 -20.80 -24.78
CA GLY A 31 9.22 -20.03 -25.46
C GLY A 31 9.47 -18.56 -25.08
N GLN A 32 10.52 -18.38 -24.27
CA GLN A 32 11.54 -17.32 -24.36
C GLN A 32 11.19 -15.83 -24.11
N GLU A 33 11.85 -15.32 -23.07
CA GLU A 33 12.77 -14.17 -23.11
C GLU A 33 12.36 -12.89 -23.89
N GLU A 34 12.11 -11.81 -23.15
CA GLU A 34 13.07 -10.70 -23.17
C GLU A 34 13.17 -10.04 -21.78
N ARG A 35 14.39 -9.58 -21.41
CA ARG A 35 14.72 -9.14 -20.05
C ARG A 35 15.26 -7.71 -20.06
N ILE A 36 14.36 -6.74 -20.18
CA ILE A 36 14.71 -5.32 -20.13
C ILE A 36 15.16 -4.97 -18.71
N VAL A 37 16.44 -4.59 -18.59
CA VAL A 37 16.99 -3.97 -17.38
C VAL A 37 16.82 -2.46 -17.54
N LEU A 38 16.04 -1.84 -16.65
CA LEU A 38 16.09 -0.40 -16.42
C LEU A 38 16.90 -0.17 -15.15
N GLU A 39 18.09 0.39 -15.31
CA GLU A 39 18.82 1.01 -14.20
C GLU A 39 18.21 2.39 -13.97
N GLU A 40 17.51 2.59 -12.86
CA GLU A 40 16.97 3.89 -12.47
C GLU A 40 17.79 4.44 -11.29
N THR A 41 18.67 5.39 -11.61
CA THR A 41 19.58 6.02 -10.64
C THR A 41 18.81 7.00 -9.76
N MET A 42 18.63 6.67 -8.48
CA MET A 42 17.99 7.54 -7.51
C MET A 42 18.89 8.74 -7.15
N GLU A 43 18.78 9.84 -7.90
CA GLU A 43 19.36 11.12 -7.51
C GLU A 43 18.47 11.84 -6.48
N ASN A 44 19.12 12.39 -5.46
CA ASN A 44 18.50 13.09 -4.33
C ASN A 44 18.61 14.62 -4.52
N PRO A 45 17.50 15.36 -4.58
CA PRO A 45 17.50 16.80 -4.32
C PRO A 45 17.19 17.05 -2.83
N ALA A 46 18.17 17.59 -2.11
CA ALA A 46 17.97 18.10 -0.76
C ALA A 46 17.22 19.45 -0.76
N ALA A 47 16.81 19.86 0.45
CA ALA A 47 16.12 21.11 0.78
C ALA A 47 16.48 22.34 -0.07
N PHE A 48 15.46 23.11 -0.44
CA PHE A 48 15.59 24.54 -0.70
C PHE A 48 14.75 25.32 0.31
N ASP A 49 15.42 26.29 0.93
CA ASP A 49 14.85 27.35 1.78
C ASP A 49 14.85 28.62 0.92
N GLU A 50 13.73 29.32 0.83
CA GLU A 50 13.75 30.69 0.31
C GLU A 50 12.56 31.54 0.80
N THR A 51 12.88 32.76 1.25
CA THR A 51 11.92 33.76 1.72
C THR A 51 11.78 34.91 0.71
N ALA A 52 10.56 35.15 0.24
CA ALA A 52 10.13 36.42 -0.38
C ALA A 52 8.65 36.60 -0.01
N GLU A 53 8.20 37.68 0.64
CA GLU A 53 8.23 39.09 0.22
C GLU A 53 7.50 39.33 -1.11
N MET A 54 6.30 39.91 -1.02
CA MET A 54 5.46 40.30 -2.15
C MET A 54 5.57 41.82 -2.37
N PRO A 55 5.81 42.30 -3.60
CA PRO A 55 5.62 43.72 -3.93
C PRO A 55 4.12 44.06 -4.04
N GLY A 56 3.81 45.36 -3.91
CA GLY A 56 2.46 45.90 -4.03
C GLY A 56 2.22 46.65 -5.36
N ASP A 57 1.53 47.80 -5.23
CA ASP A 57 1.01 48.69 -6.29
C ASP A 57 -0.18 48.04 -7.07
N ASP A 58 -1.43 48.49 -6.95
CA ASP A 58 -2.08 49.82 -7.18
C ASP A 58 -2.48 50.03 -8.67
N VAL A 59 -3.15 51.15 -8.99
CA VAL A 59 -3.74 51.56 -10.30
C VAL A 59 -5.25 51.27 -10.48
N THR A 60 -6.04 52.11 -9.80
CA THR A 60 -7.20 52.91 -10.32
C THR A 60 -8.38 52.32 -11.11
N ILE A 61 -9.54 52.93 -10.84
CA ILE A 61 -10.83 52.81 -11.55
C ILE A 61 -10.82 53.59 -12.88
N GLU A 62 -11.53 53.09 -13.90
CA GLU A 62 -12.18 53.91 -14.95
C GLU A 62 -13.67 53.51 -15.11
N ASP A 63 -14.48 54.39 -15.71
CA ASP A 63 -15.96 54.38 -15.64
C ASP A 63 -16.63 54.74 -17.00
N ALA A 64 -17.68 53.99 -17.36
CA ALA A 64 -18.64 54.20 -18.47
C ALA A 64 -19.78 53.16 -18.28
N GLY A 65 -21.08 53.41 -18.48
CA GLY A 65 -21.73 53.98 -19.67
C GLY A 65 -22.23 52.82 -20.57
N GLU A 66 -23.52 52.69 -20.97
CA GLU A 66 -24.66 53.61 -20.94
C GLU A 66 -26.02 52.84 -20.93
N THR A 67 -27.16 53.50 -21.22
CA THR A 67 -28.56 52.97 -21.25
C THR A 67 -28.87 52.18 -22.56
N VAL A 68 -30.04 51.59 -22.88
CA VAL A 68 -31.49 51.64 -22.48
C VAL A 68 -32.11 50.21 -22.69
N VAL A 69 -33.40 49.82 -22.64
CA VAL A 69 -34.78 50.43 -22.60
C VAL A 69 -35.71 49.48 -21.78
N ASP A 70 -36.69 49.96 -21.01
CA ASP A 70 -38.15 50.09 -21.29
C ASP A 70 -38.96 48.81 -21.67
N THR A 71 -39.94 48.46 -20.82
CA THR A 71 -41.33 48.12 -21.16
C THR A 71 -42.14 47.94 -19.86
N GLY A 72 -43.34 48.51 -19.76
CA GLY A 72 -44.25 48.35 -18.60
C GLY A 72 -45.66 47.93 -18.99
N ASN A 73 -46.55 47.77 -18.00
CA ASN A 73 -47.95 48.20 -18.08
C ASN A 73 -48.61 48.25 -16.69
N GLU A 74 -49.72 48.98 -16.57
CA GLU A 74 -50.54 49.13 -15.37
C GLU A 74 -51.91 48.40 -15.51
N GLU A 75 -52.77 48.58 -14.49
CA GLU A 75 -54.23 48.36 -14.34
C GLU A 75 -54.63 47.34 -13.25
N GLU A 76 -55.76 47.48 -12.52
CA GLU A 76 -56.34 48.62 -11.77
C GLU A 76 -57.49 48.08 -10.85
N THR A 77 -58.41 48.95 -10.36
CA THR A 77 -59.72 48.67 -9.70
C THR A 77 -59.73 48.18 -8.23
N GLU A 78 -60.71 48.54 -7.37
CA GLU A 78 -61.48 49.81 -7.20
C GLU A 78 -62.29 49.76 -5.87
N ALA A 79 -62.48 50.91 -5.18
CA ALA A 79 -63.63 51.40 -4.35
C ALA A 79 -64.45 50.45 -3.40
N PRO A 80 -65.45 50.94 -2.60
CA PRO A 80 -65.79 52.29 -2.09
C PRO A 80 -65.41 52.47 -0.59
N ASP A 81 -65.37 53.64 0.06
CA ASP A 81 -66.29 54.81 0.20
C ASP A 81 -67.56 54.55 1.06
N GLY A 82 -67.93 55.51 1.93
CA GLY A 82 -68.84 55.25 3.06
C GLY A 82 -69.21 56.39 4.04
N SER A 83 -69.50 57.61 3.58
CA SER A 83 -70.37 58.63 4.23
C SER A 83 -69.97 59.36 5.53
N GLU A 84 -70.55 60.55 5.71
CA GLU A 84 -70.29 61.55 6.75
C GLU A 84 -71.47 61.70 7.76
N GLU A 85 -71.16 62.34 8.90
CA GLU A 85 -71.94 63.39 9.59
C GLU A 85 -73.07 63.05 10.63
N PRO A 86 -73.66 64.01 11.40
CA PRO A 86 -73.45 64.02 12.86
C PRO A 86 -74.73 64.18 13.74
N ASP A 87 -74.52 64.28 15.06
CA ASP A 87 -75.44 64.85 16.08
C ASP A 87 -74.54 65.55 17.16
N THR A 88 -74.71 66.75 17.74
CA THR A 88 -75.85 67.56 18.27
C THR A 88 -76.59 66.92 19.46
N GLU A 89 -76.93 67.60 20.57
CA GLU A 89 -76.93 69.04 20.95
C GLU A 89 -77.02 69.21 22.49
N THR A 90 -76.80 70.41 23.06
CA THR A 90 -77.28 70.91 24.40
C THR A 90 -76.80 70.17 25.69
N ASP A 91 -76.92 70.67 26.94
CA ASP A 91 -76.74 71.99 27.62
C ASP A 91 -76.58 71.69 29.16
N GLU A 92 -76.51 72.58 30.17
CA GLU A 92 -76.82 74.02 30.27
C GLU A 92 -75.83 74.81 31.18
N SER A 93 -76.25 75.22 32.40
CA SER A 93 -75.60 76.26 33.22
C SER A 93 -75.52 75.92 34.73
N GLU A 94 -74.58 76.54 35.46
CA GLU A 94 -74.85 77.33 36.68
C GLU A 94 -73.59 78.11 37.18
N GLU A 95 -73.78 79.36 37.61
CA GLU A 95 -72.85 80.24 38.37
C GLU A 95 -73.58 80.70 39.68
N PRO A 96 -73.13 81.69 40.50
CA PRO A 96 -71.82 82.38 40.66
C PRO A 96 -71.35 82.48 42.14
N ASP A 97 -70.26 83.25 42.38
CA ASP A 97 -69.88 84.07 43.57
C ASP A 97 -68.36 83.99 43.86
N ALA A 98 -67.60 85.06 44.16
CA ALA A 98 -67.80 86.51 44.01
C ALA A 98 -66.43 87.25 43.99
N GLU A 99 -66.39 88.50 43.49
CA GLU A 99 -65.23 89.42 43.49
C GLU A 99 -64.89 89.99 44.91
N PRO A 100 -63.77 90.73 45.16
CA PRO A 100 -62.76 91.29 44.22
C PRO A 100 -61.28 91.08 44.59
N ASP A 101 -60.35 91.28 43.64
CA ASP A 101 -59.47 92.47 43.62
C ASP A 101 -58.55 92.55 42.38
N LYS A 102 -58.28 93.78 41.93
CA LYS A 102 -57.19 94.16 41.00
C LYS A 102 -56.35 95.22 41.72
N PRO A 103 -55.00 95.18 41.66
CA PRO A 103 -54.26 95.19 40.39
C PRO A 103 -53.03 94.24 40.44
N GLU A 104 -52.10 94.19 39.49
CA GLU A 104 -51.82 94.96 38.27
C GLU A 104 -51.73 94.03 37.04
N LYS A 105 -51.65 94.58 35.82
CA LYS A 105 -51.06 93.82 34.70
C LYS A 105 -49.57 93.64 35.00
N PRO A 106 -49.03 92.41 35.04
CA PRO A 106 -47.63 92.23 34.65
C PRO A 106 -47.47 92.83 33.26
N LYS A 107 -46.38 93.56 33.02
CA LYS A 107 -45.97 93.78 31.64
C LYS A 107 -45.82 92.40 30.99
N GLN A 108 -46.28 92.22 29.76
CA GLN A 108 -45.66 91.18 28.94
C GLN A 108 -44.16 91.50 28.93
N PRO A 109 -43.26 90.51 29.10
CA PRO A 109 -41.87 90.73 28.78
C PRO A 109 -41.79 91.32 27.38
N GLU A 110 -40.98 92.36 27.19
CA GLU A 110 -40.56 92.75 25.86
C GLU A 110 -39.70 91.58 25.37
N GLU A 111 -40.31 90.67 24.60
CA GLU A 111 -39.60 89.51 24.03
C GLU A 111 -38.42 90.05 23.23
N GLU A 112 -37.19 89.80 23.69
CA GLU A 112 -36.01 90.19 22.95
C GLU A 112 -36.03 89.47 21.60
N ILE A 113 -36.23 90.24 20.53
CA ILE A 113 -36.43 89.66 19.19
C ILE A 113 -35.08 89.19 18.66
N HIS A 114 -34.73 87.96 19.01
CA HIS A 114 -33.54 87.27 18.52
C HIS A 114 -33.73 86.84 17.06
N TYR A 115 -32.62 86.75 16.32
CA TYR A 115 -32.59 86.29 14.94
C TYR A 115 -31.41 85.35 14.73
N GLY A 116 -31.62 84.21 14.06
CA GLY A 116 -30.60 83.18 13.90
C GLY A 116 -30.35 82.41 15.18
N TRP A 117 -29.10 82.02 15.41
CA TRP A 117 -28.68 81.29 16.61
C TRP A 117 -28.62 82.21 17.84
N TYR A 118 -29.28 81.80 18.91
CA TYR A 118 -29.27 82.45 20.22
C TYR A 118 -28.89 81.42 21.29
N GLN A 119 -28.06 81.84 22.25
CA GLN A 119 -27.71 81.06 23.44
C GLN A 119 -28.24 81.78 24.69
N ASP A 120 -28.97 81.07 25.54
CA ASP A 120 -29.51 81.64 26.78
C ASP A 120 -28.49 81.68 27.94
N ALA A 121 -28.92 82.21 29.09
CA ALA A 121 -28.09 82.33 30.28
C ALA A 121 -27.71 80.97 30.93
N GLU A 122 -28.45 79.89 30.62
CA GLU A 122 -28.18 78.53 31.06
C GLU A 122 -27.25 77.77 30.08
N LYS A 123 -26.94 78.41 28.94
CA LYS A 123 -26.11 77.96 27.81
C LYS A 123 -26.82 77.08 26.78
N ASP A 124 -28.15 77.00 26.85
CA ASP A 124 -28.95 76.28 25.85
C ASP A 124 -29.09 77.10 24.56
N TRP A 125 -29.04 76.42 23.42
CA TRP A 125 -29.14 77.04 22.10
C TRP A 125 -30.54 76.91 21.51
N TYR A 126 -30.98 77.96 20.82
CA TYR A 126 -32.23 78.03 20.08
C TYR A 126 -31.99 78.70 18.73
N TYR A 127 -32.86 78.42 17.76
CA TYR A 127 -32.84 79.09 16.46
C TYR A 127 -34.12 79.90 16.23
N TYR A 128 -33.96 81.17 15.86
CA TYR A 128 -35.04 82.11 15.55
C TYR A 128 -35.03 82.45 14.06
N ASN A 129 -36.20 82.43 13.42
CA ASN A 129 -36.32 82.70 12.00
C ASN A 129 -36.21 84.21 11.67
N ALA A 130 -36.26 84.56 10.38
CA ALA A 130 -36.21 85.96 9.92
C ALA A 130 -37.41 86.84 10.36
N SER A 131 -38.44 86.28 11.01
CA SER A 131 -39.55 87.00 11.62
C SER A 131 -39.51 86.98 13.16
N GLY A 132 -38.35 86.68 13.76
CA GLY A 132 -38.16 86.67 15.21
C GLY A 132 -38.86 85.53 15.96
N LYS A 133 -39.39 84.52 15.27
CA LYS A 133 -40.10 83.40 15.88
C LYS A 133 -39.15 82.22 16.08
N LYS A 134 -39.16 81.63 17.29
CA LYS A 134 -38.43 80.39 17.60
C LYS A 134 -38.88 79.26 16.67
N VAL A 135 -37.92 78.53 16.11
CA VAL A 135 -38.11 77.39 15.21
C VAL A 135 -38.12 76.09 16.02
N SER A 136 -38.91 75.11 15.56
CA SER A 136 -38.95 73.75 16.08
C SER A 136 -38.88 72.72 14.94
N GLY A 137 -38.42 71.51 15.25
CA GLY A 137 -38.19 70.44 14.29
C GLY A 137 -36.81 70.52 13.62
N TRP A 138 -36.70 69.89 12.45
CA TRP A 138 -35.46 69.84 11.66
C TRP A 138 -35.23 71.13 10.87
N VAL A 139 -34.00 71.64 10.90
CA VAL A 139 -33.55 72.77 10.07
C VAL A 139 -32.21 72.46 9.42
N TYR A 140 -32.02 72.86 8.17
CA TYR A 140 -30.76 72.72 7.43
C TYR A 140 -30.08 74.09 7.32
N LEU A 141 -28.88 74.21 7.89
CA LEU A 141 -28.15 75.47 8.00
C LEU A 141 -26.66 75.24 7.70
N ASN A 142 -26.06 76.09 6.86
CA ASN A 142 -24.62 76.13 6.58
C ASN A 142 -23.98 74.78 6.19
N GLY A 143 -24.75 73.84 5.62
CA GLY A 143 -24.29 72.52 5.20
C GLY A 143 -24.69 71.36 6.13
N ALA A 144 -25.17 71.65 7.35
CA ALA A 144 -25.52 70.65 8.37
C ALA A 144 -27.01 70.68 8.74
N TRP A 145 -27.52 69.54 9.22
CA TRP A 145 -28.85 69.44 9.84
C TRP A 145 -28.76 69.65 11.35
N TYR A 146 -29.75 70.34 11.90
CA TYR A 146 -29.94 70.58 13.33
C TYR A 146 -31.38 70.24 13.71
N TYR A 147 -31.63 69.87 14.97
CA TYR A 147 -32.97 69.62 15.49
C TYR A 147 -33.26 70.51 16.70
N LEU A 148 -34.35 71.27 16.63
CA LEU A 148 -34.85 72.14 17.70
C LEU A 148 -36.06 71.48 18.36
N ASP A 149 -35.92 71.04 19.61
CA ASP A 149 -36.87 70.17 20.28
C ASP A 149 -38.11 70.92 20.79
N GLY A 150 -39.04 71.19 19.89
CA GLY A 150 -40.33 71.82 20.20
C GLY A 150 -41.25 71.02 21.12
N ALA A 151 -40.91 69.75 21.41
CA ALA A 151 -41.65 68.87 22.33
C ALA A 151 -41.04 68.80 23.74
N ASN A 152 -39.94 69.51 24.00
CA ASN A 152 -39.39 69.63 25.35
C ASN A 152 -40.27 70.57 26.19
N GLU A 153 -40.93 70.03 27.22
CA GLU A 153 -41.88 70.76 28.08
C GLU A 153 -41.20 71.85 28.93
N GLU A 154 -39.96 71.62 29.39
CA GLU A 154 -39.20 72.58 30.20
C GLU A 154 -38.54 73.66 29.34
N LYS A 155 -38.03 73.29 28.16
CA LYS A 155 -37.26 74.17 27.26
C LYS A 155 -37.72 74.05 25.79
N PRO A 156 -38.93 74.53 25.44
CA PRO A 156 -39.47 74.38 24.09
C PRO A 156 -38.57 74.97 23.00
N GLY A 157 -38.18 74.12 22.05
CA GLY A 157 -37.34 74.46 20.89
C GLY A 157 -35.84 74.47 21.16
N VAL A 158 -35.36 73.88 22.27
CA VAL A 158 -33.92 73.75 22.56
C VAL A 158 -33.21 72.85 21.54
N MET A 159 -32.00 73.23 21.12
CA MET A 159 -31.19 72.45 20.19
C MET A 159 -30.72 71.13 20.79
N ALA A 160 -30.91 70.03 20.06
CA ALA A 160 -30.26 68.75 20.38
C ALA A 160 -28.75 68.86 20.14
N ALA A 161 -27.94 68.85 21.21
CA ALA A 161 -26.48 68.95 21.16
C ALA A 161 -25.82 67.83 21.98
N ASP A 162 -24.68 67.34 21.48
CA ASP A 162 -23.82 66.26 22.02
C ASP A 162 -24.55 64.94 22.38
N CYS A 163 -25.76 64.73 21.87
CA CYS A 163 -26.68 63.71 22.37
C CYS A 163 -27.12 62.67 21.31
N LYS A 164 -27.60 61.54 21.81
CA LYS A 164 -28.35 60.51 21.06
C LYS A 164 -29.84 60.74 21.36
N LYS A 165 -30.59 61.30 20.42
CA LYS A 165 -32.00 61.71 20.60
C LYS A 165 -32.93 60.83 19.76
N LYS A 166 -34.03 60.37 20.34
CA LYS A 166 -35.11 59.69 19.59
C LYS A 166 -36.05 60.74 19.00
N ILE A 167 -36.26 60.70 17.69
CA ILE A 167 -37.10 61.65 16.93
C ILE A 167 -37.94 60.81 15.97
N ASN A 168 -39.27 60.93 16.03
CA ASN A 168 -40.22 60.20 15.17
C ASN A 168 -39.94 58.68 15.04
N GLY A 169 -39.56 58.05 16.16
CA GLY A 169 -39.27 56.60 16.25
C GLY A 169 -37.80 56.22 16.05
N ALA A 170 -37.05 56.93 15.21
CA ALA A 170 -35.62 56.67 14.95
C ALA A 170 -34.71 57.41 15.95
N TYR A 171 -33.48 56.92 16.13
CA TYR A 171 -32.43 57.63 16.89
C TYR A 171 -31.52 58.41 15.96
N TYR A 172 -31.08 59.59 16.39
CA TYR A 172 -30.16 60.48 15.69
C TYR A 172 -29.06 60.92 16.66
N PHE A 173 -27.87 61.19 16.12
CA PHE A 173 -26.71 61.66 16.90
C PHE A 173 -26.37 63.10 16.52
N PHE A 174 -26.10 63.92 17.52
CA PHE A 174 -25.67 65.30 17.36
C PHE A 174 -24.32 65.50 18.05
N ASP A 175 -23.42 66.30 17.48
CA ASP A 175 -22.17 66.68 18.14
C ASP A 175 -22.35 67.92 19.04
N ALA A 176 -21.27 68.35 19.70
CA ALA A 176 -21.27 69.49 20.62
C ALA A 176 -21.64 70.85 19.98
N SER A 177 -21.71 70.95 18.64
CA SER A 177 -22.25 72.12 17.94
C SER A 177 -23.75 72.01 17.61
N GLY A 178 -24.38 70.86 17.90
CA GLY A 178 -25.73 70.53 17.49
C GLY A 178 -25.87 70.02 16.06
N ALA A 179 -24.76 69.84 15.34
CA ALA A 179 -24.78 69.30 13.99
C ALA A 179 -25.07 67.79 14.01
N MET A 180 -26.03 67.36 13.20
CA MET A 180 -26.41 65.96 13.02
C MET A 180 -25.28 65.17 12.35
N ARG A 181 -24.92 64.04 12.94
CA ARG A 181 -23.88 63.13 12.45
C ARG A 181 -24.42 62.13 11.42
N THR A 182 -23.58 61.79 10.45
CA THR A 182 -23.77 60.67 9.51
C THR A 182 -22.49 59.83 9.45
N GLY A 183 -22.59 58.57 9.01
CA GLY A 183 -21.50 57.60 9.03
C GLY A 183 -21.20 57.09 10.44
N TRP A 184 -19.93 56.76 10.70
CA TRP A 184 -19.49 56.27 12.00
C TRP A 184 -19.52 57.37 13.09
N VAL A 185 -20.09 57.02 14.24
CA VAL A 185 -20.21 57.89 15.41
C VAL A 185 -19.63 57.16 16.62
N GLN A 186 -18.56 57.73 17.19
CA GLN A 186 -17.98 57.25 18.44
C GLN A 186 -18.68 57.94 19.63
N ARG A 187 -18.94 57.17 20.68
CA ARG A 187 -19.45 57.60 21.99
C ARG A 187 -18.61 56.89 23.09
N PRO A 188 -18.69 57.27 24.37
CA PRO A 188 -17.90 56.62 25.43
C PRO A 188 -18.09 55.11 25.54
N GLU A 189 -19.29 54.61 25.23
CA GLU A 189 -19.66 53.19 25.22
C GLU A 189 -19.12 52.41 24.00
N GLY A 190 -18.74 53.09 22.91
CA GLY A 190 -18.26 52.45 21.67
C GLY A 190 -18.74 53.13 20.39
N TRP A 191 -19.01 52.35 19.36
CA TRP A 191 -19.32 52.84 18.02
C TRP A 191 -20.77 52.57 17.60
N TYR A 192 -21.34 53.51 16.86
CA TYR A 192 -22.62 53.40 16.17
C TYR A 192 -22.47 53.81 14.70
N TYR A 193 -23.41 53.41 13.86
CA TYR A 193 -23.51 53.89 12.49
C TYR A 193 -24.80 54.68 12.26
N ALA A 194 -24.69 55.87 11.68
CA ALA A 194 -25.81 56.69 11.23
C ALA A 194 -25.86 56.68 9.69
N GLY A 195 -27.03 56.36 9.12
CA GLY A 195 -27.23 56.34 7.67
C GLY A 195 -27.12 57.72 7.01
N ARG A 196 -27.29 57.79 5.68
CA ARG A 196 -27.25 59.06 4.93
C ARG A 196 -28.32 60.07 5.38
N SER A 197 -29.40 59.60 6.01
CA SER A 197 -30.46 60.40 6.64
C SER A 197 -30.17 60.83 8.08
N GLY A 198 -29.02 60.45 8.66
CA GLY A 198 -28.69 60.64 10.08
C GLY A 198 -29.34 59.66 11.06
N ALA A 199 -30.31 58.86 10.59
CA ALA A 199 -30.94 57.83 11.40
C ALA A 199 -29.95 56.71 11.73
N MET A 200 -29.89 56.31 12.99
CA MET A 200 -29.09 55.19 13.48
C MET A 200 -29.50 53.88 12.80
N ALA A 201 -28.53 53.17 12.23
CA ALA A 201 -28.71 51.84 11.68
C ALA A 201 -28.59 50.77 12.77
N THR A 202 -29.29 49.65 12.58
CA THR A 202 -29.20 48.44 13.41
C THR A 202 -29.08 47.19 12.54
N GLY A 203 -28.79 46.04 13.16
CA GLY A 203 -28.60 44.77 12.49
C GLY A 203 -27.34 44.71 11.62
N TRP A 204 -27.37 43.84 10.60
CA TRP A 204 -26.26 43.65 9.67
C TRP A 204 -26.11 44.82 8.68
N GLN A 205 -24.89 45.37 8.57
CA GLN A 205 -24.57 46.47 7.67
C GLN A 205 -23.29 46.15 6.87
N LEU A 206 -23.34 46.32 5.55
CA LEU A 206 -22.19 46.12 4.65
C LEU A 206 -21.54 47.47 4.33
N LEU A 207 -20.40 47.75 4.97
CA LEU A 207 -19.71 49.04 4.98
C LEU A 207 -18.24 48.88 4.57
N GLY A 208 -17.99 48.17 3.46
CA GLY A 208 -16.68 47.68 3.05
C GLY A 208 -16.30 46.33 3.69
N ALA A 209 -16.69 46.14 4.96
CA ALA A 209 -16.81 44.84 5.62
C ALA A 209 -18.23 44.66 6.19
N TRP A 210 -18.58 43.46 6.66
CA TRP A 210 -19.82 43.23 7.40
C TRP A 210 -19.65 43.66 8.86
N TYR A 211 -20.60 44.44 9.37
CA TYR A 211 -20.70 44.87 10.76
C TYR A 211 -22.08 44.49 11.32
N TYR A 212 -22.18 44.30 12.64
CA TYR A 212 -23.46 44.13 13.33
C TYR A 212 -23.66 45.25 14.36
N LEU A 213 -24.79 45.95 14.24
CA LEU A 213 -25.18 47.08 15.08
C LEU A 213 -26.31 46.60 16.00
N ASP A 214 -25.97 46.20 17.22
CA ASP A 214 -26.79 45.35 18.09
C ASP A 214 -28.06 46.05 18.57
N ALA A 215 -29.19 45.72 17.95
CA ALA A 215 -30.49 46.32 18.24
C ALA A 215 -31.00 46.00 19.64
N ASP A 216 -30.65 44.81 20.13
CA ASP A 216 -31.23 44.18 21.32
C ASP A 216 -30.37 44.39 22.58
N ASN A 217 -29.28 45.15 22.45
CA ASN A 217 -28.42 45.57 23.54
C ASN A 217 -29.21 46.42 24.57
N GLU A 218 -29.51 45.86 25.74
CA GLU A 218 -30.42 46.47 26.73
C GLU A 218 -30.00 47.87 27.20
N GLU A 219 -28.68 48.13 27.31
CA GLU A 219 -28.13 49.39 27.80
C GLU A 219 -27.84 50.39 26.67
N TYR A 220 -27.35 49.90 25.51
CA TYR A 220 -26.92 50.72 24.38
C TYR A 220 -27.49 50.24 23.02
N PRO A 221 -28.80 50.32 22.76
CA PRO A 221 -29.39 49.85 21.49
C PRO A 221 -28.72 50.46 20.26
N GLY A 222 -28.31 49.61 19.33
CA GLY A 222 -27.56 49.92 18.10
C GLY A 222 -26.03 49.91 18.23
N LEU A 223 -25.47 49.54 19.39
CA LEU A 223 -24.02 49.50 19.61
C LEU A 223 -23.33 48.46 18.71
N MET A 224 -22.22 48.82 18.09
CA MET A 224 -21.47 47.94 17.19
C MET A 224 -20.79 46.79 17.95
N ALA A 225 -21.05 45.55 17.52
CA ALA A 225 -20.33 44.37 17.99
C ALA A 225 -18.84 44.45 17.60
N GLY A 226 -17.93 44.33 18.57
CA GLY A 226 -16.49 44.44 18.35
C GLY A 226 -15.67 43.58 19.32
N ASN A 227 -14.60 42.95 18.80
CA ASN A 227 -13.68 42.04 19.49
C ASN A 227 -14.33 40.76 20.12
N CYS A 228 -15.64 40.59 19.95
CA CYS A 228 -16.47 39.62 20.65
C CYS A 228 -16.82 38.37 19.81
N LYS A 229 -17.46 37.40 20.47
CA LYS A 229 -18.28 36.34 19.87
C LYS A 229 -19.74 36.74 20.17
N MET A 230 -20.58 36.89 19.16
CA MET A 230 -22.03 37.14 19.34
C MET A 230 -22.81 35.91 18.91
N ASP A 231 -23.91 35.60 19.59
CA ASP A 231 -25.00 34.82 19.01
C ASP A 231 -25.91 35.80 18.25
N ILE A 232 -26.19 35.52 16.98
CA ILE A 232 -27.11 36.30 16.16
C ILE A 232 -28.04 35.30 15.47
N ALA A 233 -29.30 35.26 15.93
CA ALA A 233 -30.35 34.34 15.46
C ALA A 233 -30.02 32.84 15.56
N GLY A 234 -29.25 32.41 16.58
CA GLY A 234 -28.89 31.01 16.81
C GLY A 234 -27.63 30.55 16.08
N ALA A 235 -26.86 31.49 15.52
CA ALA A 235 -25.58 31.25 14.89
C ALA A 235 -24.51 32.17 15.50
N TYR A 236 -23.32 31.64 15.76
CA TYR A 236 -22.24 32.41 16.37
C TYR A 236 -21.35 33.09 15.32
N TYR A 237 -21.00 34.36 15.58
CA TYR A 237 -20.15 35.19 14.71
C TYR A 237 -19.01 35.80 15.53
N PHE A 238 -17.82 35.93 14.92
CA PHE A 238 -16.70 36.66 15.51
C PHE A 238 -16.50 38.03 14.85
N PHE A 239 -16.30 39.06 15.67
CA PHE A 239 -15.96 40.41 15.24
C PHE A 239 -14.55 40.77 15.72
N ASP A 240 -13.77 41.48 14.89
CA ASP A 240 -12.44 41.97 15.28
C ASP A 240 -12.50 43.32 16.03
N VAL A 241 -11.34 43.89 16.36
CA VAL A 241 -11.24 45.15 17.13
C VAL A 241 -11.78 46.38 16.41
N SER A 242 -12.01 46.31 15.09
CA SER A 242 -12.68 47.35 14.31
C SER A 242 -14.20 47.15 14.23
N GLY A 243 -14.70 45.99 14.66
CA GLY A 243 -16.09 45.55 14.49
C GLY A 243 -16.36 44.81 13.18
N ALA A 244 -15.33 44.54 12.36
CA ALA A 244 -15.51 43.77 11.13
C ALA A 244 -15.73 42.28 11.45
N MET A 245 -16.75 41.69 10.84
CA MET A 245 -17.07 40.28 10.92
C MET A 245 -15.98 39.44 10.25
N ARG A 246 -15.52 38.39 10.95
CA ARG A 246 -14.45 37.50 10.48
C ARG A 246 -14.98 36.30 9.70
N THR A 247 -14.24 35.90 8.67
CA THR A 247 -14.41 34.65 7.92
C THR A 247 -13.11 33.85 7.95
N GLY A 248 -13.16 32.56 7.59
CA GLY A 248 -12.00 31.67 7.61
C GLY A 248 -11.52 31.33 9.02
N TRP A 249 -10.22 31.08 9.17
CA TRP A 249 -9.63 30.67 10.45
C TRP A 249 -9.58 31.83 11.47
N VAL A 250 -10.19 31.62 12.63
CA VAL A 250 -10.24 32.58 13.75
C VAL A 250 -9.55 31.97 14.97
N ARG A 251 -8.45 32.60 15.40
CA ARG A 251 -7.76 32.26 16.65
C ARG A 251 -8.31 33.08 17.82
N ARG A 252 -8.52 32.41 18.96
CA ARG A 252 -8.83 32.99 20.28
C ARG A 252 -7.85 32.37 21.31
N PRO A 253 -7.82 32.80 22.59
CA PRO A 253 -6.92 32.21 23.60
C PRO A 253 -7.05 30.70 23.79
N GLU A 254 -8.27 30.18 23.70
CA GLU A 254 -8.64 28.76 23.83
C GLU A 254 -8.20 27.88 22.64
N GLY A 255 -8.00 28.48 21.45
CA GLY A 255 -7.61 27.74 20.25
C GLY A 255 -8.13 28.37 18.95
N TRP A 256 -8.57 27.52 18.02
CA TRP A 256 -9.02 27.91 16.68
C TRP A 256 -10.48 27.54 16.43
N TYR A 257 -11.14 28.37 15.64
CA TYR A 257 -12.46 28.15 15.07
C TYR A 257 -12.38 28.39 13.55
N TYR A 258 -13.32 27.84 12.79
CA TYR A 258 -13.49 28.16 11.37
C TYR A 258 -14.83 28.87 11.16
N ALA A 259 -14.80 30.08 10.59
CA ALA A 259 -15.98 30.82 10.17
C ALA A 259 -16.21 30.61 8.66
N GLY A 260 -17.43 30.25 8.26
CA GLY A 260 -17.78 30.05 6.85
C GLY A 260 -17.77 31.35 6.04
N GLY A 261 -18.12 31.26 4.75
CA GLY A 261 -18.25 32.44 3.88
C GLY A 261 -19.31 33.45 4.34
N SER A 262 -20.26 33.02 5.17
CA SER A 262 -21.26 33.86 5.85
C SER A 262 -20.77 34.48 7.16
N GLY A 263 -19.56 34.16 7.64
CA GLY A 263 -19.04 34.55 8.96
C GLY A 263 -19.56 33.74 10.15
N ALA A 264 -20.58 32.90 9.95
CA ALA A 264 -21.05 31.98 10.97
C ALA A 264 -19.98 30.91 11.26
N ILE A 265 -19.74 30.63 12.54
CA ILE A 265 -18.82 29.58 12.99
C ILE A 265 -19.34 28.20 12.55
N ALA A 266 -18.50 27.48 11.82
CA ALA A 266 -18.77 26.12 11.38
C ALA A 266 -18.56 25.11 12.50
N VAL A 267 -19.28 24.00 12.42
CA VAL A 267 -19.26 22.89 13.37
C VAL A 267 -19.15 21.55 12.64
N GLY A 268 -18.72 20.49 13.34
CA GLY A 268 -18.52 19.16 12.79
C GLY A 268 -17.36 19.08 11.80
N TRP A 269 -17.44 18.13 10.87
CA TRP A 269 -16.41 17.89 9.86
C TRP A 269 -16.35 18.98 8.78
N GLN A 270 -15.17 19.56 8.57
CA GLN A 270 -14.93 20.60 7.57
C GLN A 270 -13.70 20.24 6.72
N LEU A 271 -13.84 20.30 5.39
CA LEU A 271 -12.75 20.09 4.43
C LEU A 271 -12.21 21.45 4.00
N VAL A 272 -11.01 21.80 4.46
CA VAL A 272 -10.37 23.10 4.19
C VAL A 272 -9.01 22.85 3.54
N ASN A 273 -8.79 23.42 2.34
CA ASN A 273 -7.54 23.31 1.57
C ASN A 273 -7.03 21.84 1.40
N GLY A 274 -7.94 20.88 1.25
CA GLY A 274 -7.63 19.46 1.08
C GLY A 274 -7.43 18.67 2.38
N SER A 275 -7.41 19.33 3.54
CA SER A 275 -7.32 18.69 4.86
C SER A 275 -8.69 18.66 5.56
N TRP A 276 -8.98 17.55 6.25
CA TRP A 276 -10.16 17.44 7.11
C TRP A 276 -9.86 17.96 8.53
N TYR A 277 -10.80 18.70 9.08
CA TYR A 277 -10.79 19.25 10.44
C TYR A 277 -12.12 18.89 11.13
N TYR A 278 -12.12 18.80 12.46
CA TYR A 278 -13.35 18.68 13.24
C TYR A 278 -13.49 19.89 14.18
N LEU A 279 -14.61 20.59 14.06
CA LEU A 279 -14.96 21.78 14.84
C LEU A 279 -15.97 21.33 15.89
N ASP A 280 -15.52 21.11 17.12
CA ASP A 280 -16.26 20.39 18.15
C ASP A 280 -17.46 21.20 18.66
N ARG A 281 -18.66 20.78 18.25
CA ARG A 281 -19.93 21.43 18.60
C ARG A 281 -20.37 21.09 20.02
N ASP A 282 -19.97 19.93 20.53
CA ASP A 282 -20.45 19.36 21.79
C ASP A 282 -19.50 19.71 22.96
N ASN A 283 -18.47 20.51 22.69
CA ASN A 283 -17.57 21.10 23.67
C ASN A 283 -18.34 22.09 24.58
N GLU A 284 -18.53 21.72 25.86
CA GLU A 284 -19.39 22.45 26.80
C GLU A 284 -18.95 23.90 27.09
N GLU A 285 -17.64 24.20 27.03
CA GLU A 285 -17.08 25.52 27.34
C GLU A 285 -16.89 26.38 26.07
N TYR A 286 -16.48 25.75 24.95
CA TYR A 286 -16.13 26.42 23.70
C TYR A 286 -16.78 25.76 22.46
N PRO A 287 -18.12 25.85 22.27
CA PRO A 287 -18.79 25.30 21.09
C PRO A 287 -18.20 25.84 19.78
N GLY A 288 -17.78 24.91 18.92
CA GLY A 288 -17.11 25.14 17.64
C GLY A 288 -15.58 25.07 17.66
N LEU A 289 -14.95 24.73 18.80
CA LEU A 289 -13.49 24.69 18.94
C LEU A 289 -12.86 23.55 18.12
N MET A 290 -11.81 23.85 17.36
CA MET A 290 -11.10 22.87 16.53
C MET A 290 -10.39 21.80 17.37
N ALA A 291 -10.69 20.53 17.10
CA ALA A 291 -9.95 19.39 17.65
C ALA A 291 -8.49 19.42 17.15
N ALA A 292 -7.52 19.49 18.08
CA ALA A 292 -6.10 19.60 17.74
C ALA A 292 -5.21 18.86 18.76
N ASN A 293 -4.14 18.23 18.25
CA ASN A 293 -3.17 17.43 19.01
C ASN A 293 -3.77 16.24 19.81
N CYS A 294 -5.01 15.86 19.52
CA CYS A 294 -5.83 14.96 20.34
C CYS A 294 -6.22 13.66 19.60
N GLU A 295 -6.78 12.74 20.38
CA GLU A 295 -7.60 11.63 19.91
C GLU A 295 -9.05 11.94 20.31
N MET A 296 -10.00 11.83 19.38
CA MET A 296 -11.44 12.04 19.63
C MET A 296 -12.21 10.79 19.24
N ASN A 297 -13.26 10.45 19.98
CA ASN A 297 -14.30 9.54 19.49
C ASN A 297 -15.47 10.37 18.95
N ILE A 298 -15.80 10.19 17.67
CA ILE A 298 -16.82 10.92 16.93
C ILE A 298 -17.73 9.87 16.29
N GLU A 299 -19.02 9.89 16.64
CA GLU A 299 -20.03 8.94 16.14
C GLU A 299 -19.65 7.45 16.33
N GLY A 300 -18.87 7.14 17.38
CA GLY A 300 -18.40 5.79 17.70
C GLY A 300 -17.05 5.41 17.08
N ALA A 301 -16.56 6.15 16.08
CA ALA A 301 -15.25 5.96 15.47
C ALA A 301 -14.19 6.87 16.11
N THR A 302 -12.96 6.39 16.22
CA THR A 302 -11.84 7.15 16.79
C THR A 302 -11.02 7.83 15.68
N TYR A 303 -10.63 9.08 15.90
CA TYR A 303 -9.85 9.90 14.97
C TYR A 303 -8.68 10.58 15.69
N PHE A 304 -7.56 10.77 14.98
CA PHE A 304 -6.39 11.49 15.49
C PHE A 304 -6.20 12.82 14.74
N PHE A 305 -5.88 13.89 15.47
CA PHE A 305 -5.68 15.23 14.92
C PHE A 305 -4.27 15.76 15.20
N SER A 306 -3.67 16.40 14.20
CA SER A 306 -2.35 17.03 14.31
C SER A 306 -2.37 18.27 15.22
N GLY A 307 -1.19 18.82 15.54
CA GLY A 307 -1.09 20.12 16.23
C GLY A 307 -1.69 21.31 15.46
N SER A 308 -1.93 21.19 14.15
CA SER A 308 -2.66 22.16 13.33
C SER A 308 -4.15 21.83 13.17
N GLY A 309 -4.65 20.77 13.83
CA GLY A 309 -6.05 20.31 13.78
C GLY A 309 -6.45 19.52 12.53
N SER A 310 -5.51 19.26 11.62
CA SER A 310 -5.76 18.41 10.46
C SER A 310 -5.77 16.93 10.88
N MET A 311 -6.83 16.21 10.52
CA MET A 311 -7.03 14.78 10.76
C MET A 311 -5.96 13.92 10.04
N TYR A 312 -5.44 12.90 10.71
CA TYR A 312 -4.50 11.94 10.12
C TYR A 312 -5.17 10.80 9.34
N THR A 313 -4.57 10.40 8.22
CA THR A 313 -4.88 9.18 7.46
C THR A 313 -3.63 8.30 7.34
N GLY A 314 -3.78 6.97 7.42
CA GLY A 314 -2.65 6.03 7.38
C GLY A 314 -1.94 5.87 8.72
N TRP A 315 -0.60 5.86 8.72
CA TRP A 315 0.19 5.60 9.93
C TRP A 315 0.24 6.81 10.87
N VAL A 316 -0.09 6.59 12.14
CA VAL A 316 -0.05 7.61 13.20
C VAL A 316 0.90 7.17 14.31
N GLN A 317 1.90 7.99 14.63
CA GLN A 317 2.81 7.74 15.74
C GLN A 317 2.37 8.48 17.00
N ARG A 318 2.46 7.81 18.14
CA ARG A 318 2.20 8.33 19.49
C ARG A 318 3.34 7.85 20.43
N PRO A 319 3.50 8.38 21.65
CA PRO A 319 4.60 7.99 22.56
C PRO A 319 4.70 6.48 22.84
N GLU A 320 3.56 5.80 22.89
CA GLU A 320 3.41 4.36 23.11
C GLU A 320 3.73 3.49 21.88
N GLY A 321 3.70 4.05 20.67
CA GLY A 321 3.96 3.33 19.42
C GLY A 321 3.15 3.82 18.22
N TRP A 322 2.65 2.90 17.40
CA TRP A 322 1.98 3.19 16.13
C TRP A 322 0.55 2.69 16.09
N TYR A 323 -0.32 3.47 15.47
CA TYR A 323 -1.68 3.10 15.08
C TYR A 323 -1.85 3.25 13.56
N PHE A 324 -2.89 2.65 13.01
CA PHE A 324 -3.28 2.87 11.62
C PHE A 324 -4.70 3.44 11.54
N THR A 325 -4.90 4.45 10.69
CA THR A 325 -6.20 4.98 10.30
C THR A 325 -6.48 4.68 8.84
N ASN A 326 -7.74 4.42 8.51
CA ASN A 326 -8.16 4.13 7.14
C ASN A 326 -8.24 5.41 6.27
N GLY A 327 -8.72 5.27 5.02
CA GLY A 327 -8.92 6.40 4.09
C GLY A 327 -9.96 7.44 4.53
N SER A 328 -10.77 7.18 5.56
CA SER A 328 -11.65 8.18 6.18
C SER A 328 -11.10 8.69 7.53
N GLY A 329 -9.85 8.40 7.87
CA GLY A 329 -9.18 8.82 9.11
C GLY A 329 -9.60 8.08 10.38
N ALA A 330 -10.48 7.09 10.28
CA ALA A 330 -10.91 6.31 11.43
C ALA A 330 -9.84 5.28 11.83
N LYS A 331 -9.50 5.20 13.12
CA LYS A 331 -8.59 4.21 13.72
C LYS A 331 -9.11 2.80 13.46
N VAL A 332 -8.28 1.95 12.89
CA VAL A 332 -8.61 0.54 12.61
C VAL A 332 -7.77 -0.41 13.46
N THR A 333 -8.32 -1.60 13.68
CA THR A 333 -7.67 -2.69 14.41
C THR A 333 -7.54 -3.94 13.53
N GLY A 334 -6.97 -5.01 14.07
CA GLY A 334 -6.79 -6.29 13.38
C GLY A 334 -5.71 -6.25 12.29
N TRP A 335 -5.84 -7.15 11.30
CA TRP A 335 -4.88 -7.31 10.22
C TRP A 335 -5.03 -6.23 9.15
N GLN A 336 -3.93 -5.54 8.83
CA GLN A 336 -3.86 -4.51 7.79
C GLN A 336 -2.72 -4.83 6.80
N PHE A 337 -2.99 -4.77 5.50
CA PHE A 337 -1.99 -5.00 4.45
C PHE A 337 -1.58 -3.67 3.82
N VAL A 338 -0.33 -3.26 4.03
CA VAL A 338 0.19 -1.95 3.62
C VAL A 338 1.55 -2.14 2.94
N ASN A 339 1.73 -1.56 1.77
CA ASN A 339 3.00 -1.55 1.01
C ASN A 339 3.68 -2.93 0.86
N GLY A 340 2.88 -3.99 0.65
CA GLY A 340 3.38 -5.36 0.48
C GLY A 340 3.56 -6.16 1.78
N HIS A 341 3.28 -5.58 2.94
CA HIS A 341 3.48 -6.20 4.25
C HIS A 341 2.18 -6.27 5.06
N TRP A 342 2.04 -7.33 5.86
CA TRP A 342 0.97 -7.46 6.85
C TRP A 342 1.41 -6.89 8.19
N TYR A 343 0.51 -6.15 8.83
CA TYR A 343 0.65 -5.58 10.16
C TYR A 343 -0.56 -6.00 11.01
N TYR A 344 -0.40 -6.03 12.33
CA TYR A 344 -1.51 -6.28 13.26
C TYR A 344 -1.64 -5.13 14.26
N LEU A 345 -2.85 -4.57 14.36
CA LEU A 345 -3.20 -3.43 15.20
C LEU A 345 -4.08 -3.97 16.34
N ASP A 346 -3.51 -4.10 17.54
CA ASP A 346 -4.04 -4.95 18.59
C ASP A 346 -5.31 -4.40 19.25
N ALA A 347 -6.47 -4.96 18.90
CA ALA A 347 -7.76 -4.58 19.45
C ALA A 347 -7.89 -4.89 20.95
N ASP A 348 -7.19 -5.93 21.43
CA ASP A 348 -7.36 -6.49 22.77
C ASP A 348 -6.33 -5.94 23.78
N ASN A 349 -5.52 -4.96 23.37
CA ASN A 349 -4.56 -4.27 24.22
C ASN A 349 -5.30 -3.41 25.26
N GLU A 350 -5.23 -3.81 26.54
CA GLU A 350 -6.00 -3.23 27.65
C GLU A 350 -5.71 -1.73 27.91
N GLU A 351 -4.52 -1.25 27.57
CA GLU A 351 -4.10 0.15 27.82
C GLU A 351 -4.17 1.00 26.54
N TYR A 352 -3.85 0.41 25.39
CA TYR A 352 -3.74 1.11 24.10
C TYR A 352 -4.46 0.37 22.95
N PRO A 353 -5.80 0.34 22.90
CA PRO A 353 -6.56 -0.37 21.87
C PRO A 353 -6.23 0.11 20.44
N GLY A 354 -5.76 -0.81 19.61
CA GLY A 354 -5.30 -0.61 18.24
C GLY A 354 -3.80 -0.43 18.08
N LEU A 355 -2.98 -0.56 19.13
CA LEU A 355 -1.53 -0.42 19.06
C LEU A 355 -0.88 -1.51 18.18
N MET A 356 0.04 -1.12 17.30
CA MET A 356 0.73 -2.06 16.40
C MET A 356 1.61 -3.06 17.16
N ALA A 357 1.48 -4.35 16.81
CA ALA A 357 2.37 -5.41 17.26
C ALA A 357 3.78 -5.25 16.66
N VAL A 358 4.79 -5.00 17.50
CA VAL A 358 6.18 -4.73 17.07
C VAL A 358 7.19 -5.61 17.82
N ASN A 359 8.17 -6.14 17.09
CA ASN A 359 9.31 -6.91 17.59
C ASN A 359 8.94 -8.07 18.55
N CYS A 360 7.76 -8.67 18.36
CA CYS A 360 7.14 -9.60 19.30
C CYS A 360 6.70 -10.91 18.63
N LYS A 361 6.35 -11.88 19.46
CA LYS A 361 5.58 -13.06 19.08
C LYS A 361 4.19 -12.91 19.73
N MET A 362 3.13 -13.11 18.97
CA MET A 362 1.75 -12.91 19.42
C MET A 362 0.86 -14.08 19.00
N LYS A 363 -0.03 -14.55 19.87
CA LYS A 363 -1.09 -15.50 19.47
C LYS A 363 -2.32 -14.71 19.01
N ILE A 364 -2.76 -14.94 17.78
CA ILE A 364 -3.92 -14.30 17.15
C ILE A 364 -4.82 -15.42 16.62
N GLY A 365 -6.05 -15.51 17.13
CA GLY A 365 -6.89 -16.70 16.93
C GLY A 365 -6.22 -17.95 17.51
N GLU A 366 -6.08 -19.02 16.72
CA GLU A 366 -5.37 -20.25 17.11
C GLU A 366 -3.91 -20.31 16.64
N HIS A 367 -3.38 -19.24 16.06
CA HIS A 367 -2.06 -19.24 15.42
C HIS A 367 -1.09 -18.26 16.10
N GLU A 368 0.19 -18.57 16.00
CA GLU A 368 1.27 -17.76 16.56
C GLU A 368 2.04 -17.05 15.45
N TYR A 369 2.00 -15.72 15.47
CA TYR A 369 2.63 -14.84 14.50
C TYR A 369 3.85 -14.14 15.11
N TYR A 370 4.76 -13.69 14.25
CA TYR A 370 5.98 -13.02 14.63
C TYR A 370 6.09 -11.71 13.85
N PHE A 371 6.35 -10.61 14.54
CA PHE A 371 6.46 -9.27 13.96
C PHE A 371 7.90 -8.75 14.10
N ASN A 372 8.40 -8.05 13.09
CA ASN A 372 9.74 -7.46 13.10
C ASN A 372 9.76 -6.09 13.82
N GLN A 373 10.93 -5.44 13.87
CA GLN A 373 11.10 -4.13 14.52
C GLN A 373 10.29 -2.99 13.86
N GLN A 374 9.82 -3.19 12.63
CA GLN A 374 8.97 -2.26 11.89
C GLN A 374 7.48 -2.62 12.02
N GLY A 375 7.12 -3.65 12.80
CA GLY A 375 5.75 -4.16 12.96
C GLY A 375 5.23 -5.03 11.82
N ALA A 376 6.05 -5.30 10.80
CA ALA A 376 5.66 -6.18 9.71
C ALA A 376 5.77 -7.66 10.14
N MET A 377 4.72 -8.43 9.85
CA MET A 377 4.64 -9.87 10.03
C MET A 377 5.75 -10.57 9.23
N ARG A 378 6.44 -11.54 9.84
CA ARG A 378 7.45 -12.37 9.17
C ARG A 378 6.81 -13.25 8.11
N SER A 379 7.37 -13.23 6.90
CA SER A 379 7.07 -14.13 5.80
C SER A 379 8.37 -14.44 5.03
N GLY A 380 8.44 -15.60 4.37
CA GLY A 380 9.64 -16.07 3.69
C GLY A 380 10.76 -16.56 4.62
N TRP A 381 11.99 -16.53 4.11
CA TRP A 381 13.17 -16.99 4.84
C TRP A 381 13.58 -16.03 5.97
N HIS A 382 13.83 -16.59 7.15
CA HIS A 382 14.34 -15.86 8.31
C HIS A 382 15.55 -16.57 8.90
N LYS A 383 16.55 -15.80 9.32
CA LYS A 383 17.77 -16.30 9.97
C LYS A 383 17.90 -15.72 11.36
N ASP A 384 18.19 -16.57 12.35
CA ASP A 384 18.49 -16.20 13.72
C ASP A 384 19.80 -16.87 14.16
N GLY A 385 20.84 -16.08 14.42
CA GLY A 385 22.20 -16.58 14.65
C GLY A 385 22.74 -17.43 13.49
N SER A 386 22.95 -18.72 13.75
CA SER A 386 23.30 -19.75 12.75
C SER A 386 22.10 -20.31 12.00
N ASP A 387 20.91 -20.24 12.60
CA ASP A 387 19.79 -21.12 12.30
C ASP A 387 18.84 -20.45 11.31
N TRP A 388 18.20 -21.27 10.47
CA TRP A 388 17.24 -20.82 9.47
C TRP A 388 15.84 -21.35 9.76
N TYR A 389 14.86 -20.50 9.45
CA TYR A 389 13.43 -20.80 9.51
C TYR A 389 12.80 -20.28 8.22
N TYR A 390 11.61 -20.80 7.91
CA TYR A 390 10.77 -20.27 6.85
C TYR A 390 9.39 -20.00 7.42
N TYR A 391 8.82 -18.86 7.08
CA TYR A 391 7.44 -18.51 7.32
C TYR A 391 6.72 -18.52 5.97
N ASP A 392 5.55 -19.14 5.87
CA ASP A 392 4.78 -19.12 4.62
C ASP A 392 4.15 -17.73 4.37
N PRO A 393 3.55 -17.48 3.19
CA PRO A 393 2.92 -16.19 2.89
C PRO A 393 1.75 -15.79 3.82
N SER A 394 1.22 -16.72 4.63
CA SER A 394 0.24 -16.43 5.68
C SER A 394 0.87 -16.13 7.04
N GLY A 395 2.20 -16.12 7.14
CA GLY A 395 2.96 -15.81 8.36
C GLY A 395 3.16 -16.99 9.31
N LEU A 396 2.69 -18.19 8.94
CA LEU A 396 2.84 -19.38 9.77
C LEU A 396 4.23 -19.99 9.57
N ILE A 397 4.85 -20.40 10.68
CA ILE A 397 6.17 -21.05 10.64
C ILE A 397 6.08 -22.45 9.99
N ALA A 398 6.96 -22.71 9.03
CA ALA A 398 7.06 -24.00 8.35
C ALA A 398 7.39 -25.13 9.33
N SER A 399 6.87 -26.32 9.07
CA SER A 399 7.12 -27.50 9.91
C SER A 399 7.12 -28.78 9.06
N GLY A 400 8.06 -29.68 9.35
CA GLY A 400 8.33 -30.89 8.57
C GLY A 400 8.87 -30.57 7.17
N TRP A 401 8.58 -31.45 6.22
CA TRP A 401 8.93 -31.24 4.81
C TRP A 401 8.13 -30.08 4.20
N ARG A 402 8.83 -29.18 3.51
CA ARG A 402 8.23 -28.11 2.69
C ARG A 402 8.99 -27.93 1.39
N ASN A 403 8.25 -27.71 0.31
CA ASN A 403 8.79 -27.24 -0.95
C ASN A 403 8.77 -25.71 -0.95
N VAL A 404 9.91 -25.07 -1.22
CA VAL A 404 10.09 -23.63 -1.31
C VAL A 404 10.81 -23.35 -2.63
N GLY A 405 10.12 -22.69 -3.57
CA GLY A 405 10.68 -22.38 -4.89
C GLY A 405 11.13 -23.61 -5.69
N GLY A 406 10.38 -24.71 -5.62
CA GLY A 406 10.72 -25.98 -6.27
C GLY A 406 11.69 -26.86 -5.47
N THR A 407 12.43 -26.30 -4.51
CA THR A 407 13.41 -27.04 -3.70
C THR A 407 12.78 -27.54 -2.40
N TRP A 408 13.06 -28.80 -2.01
CA TRP A 408 12.59 -29.36 -0.75
C TRP A 408 13.56 -29.09 0.41
N TYR A 409 12.99 -28.77 1.56
CA TYR A 409 13.67 -28.51 2.83
C TYR A 409 12.92 -29.19 3.98
N TYR A 410 13.58 -29.46 5.09
CA TYR A 410 12.96 -30.02 6.31
C TYR A 410 13.16 -29.09 7.51
N PHE A 411 12.05 -28.66 8.11
CA PHE A 411 12.00 -27.82 9.30
C PHE A 411 11.64 -28.68 10.51
N ASP A 412 12.59 -28.92 11.41
CA ASP A 412 12.48 -29.96 12.44
C ASP A 412 11.45 -29.62 13.54
N PRO A 413 10.30 -30.31 13.60
CA PRO A 413 9.27 -30.02 14.61
C PRO A 413 9.74 -30.32 16.04
N ALA A 414 10.74 -31.20 16.21
CA ALA A 414 11.31 -31.52 17.52
C ALA A 414 12.31 -30.45 18.02
N ASN A 415 12.79 -29.58 17.12
CA ASN A 415 13.81 -28.57 17.40
C ASN A 415 13.32 -27.18 16.94
N CYS A 416 12.14 -26.79 17.44
CA CYS A 416 11.53 -25.47 17.23
C CYS A 416 11.36 -25.05 15.75
N ASN A 417 11.15 -26.00 14.83
CA ASN A 417 11.04 -25.80 13.39
C ASN A 417 12.30 -25.22 12.71
N LYS A 418 13.49 -25.44 13.28
CA LYS A 418 14.76 -25.10 12.63
C LYS A 418 14.95 -25.92 11.35
N MET A 419 15.39 -25.27 10.27
CA MET A 419 15.76 -25.95 9.04
C MET A 419 17.00 -26.83 9.27
N LEU A 420 16.91 -28.12 8.93
CA LEU A 420 18.07 -28.99 8.89
C LEU A 420 18.91 -28.68 7.64
N CYS A 421 20.23 -28.68 7.77
CA CYS A 421 21.16 -28.47 6.67
C CYS A 421 22.46 -29.26 6.85
N GLY A 422 23.05 -29.67 5.74
CA GLY A 422 24.34 -30.36 5.71
C GLY A 422 24.27 -31.85 6.07
N GLY A 423 24.77 -32.68 5.17
CA GLY A 423 25.08 -34.08 5.44
C GLY A 423 23.87 -35.01 5.51
N TRP A 424 24.10 -36.16 6.13
CA TRP A 424 23.13 -37.24 6.30
C TRP A 424 22.12 -36.94 7.41
N GLN A 425 20.83 -37.09 7.10
CA GLN A 425 19.72 -36.86 8.03
C GLN A 425 18.79 -38.08 8.03
N LYS A 426 18.48 -38.65 9.20
CA LYS A 426 17.58 -39.81 9.33
C LYS A 426 16.21 -39.40 9.84
N ILE A 427 15.31 -39.06 8.92
CA ILE A 427 13.98 -38.51 9.21
C ILE A 427 12.96 -39.65 9.14
N ASN A 428 12.24 -39.88 10.25
CA ASN A 428 11.25 -40.96 10.40
C ASN A 428 11.78 -42.35 9.96
N GLY A 429 13.05 -42.63 10.29
CA GLY A 429 13.74 -43.89 9.95
C GLY A 429 14.32 -43.97 8.53
N THR A 430 13.96 -43.05 7.63
CA THR A 430 14.48 -43.00 6.25
C THR A 430 15.71 -42.08 6.17
N TRP A 431 16.72 -42.49 5.41
CA TRP A 431 17.91 -41.65 5.16
C TRP A 431 17.67 -40.67 4.01
N TYR A 432 18.04 -39.42 4.25
CA TYR A 432 18.10 -38.31 3.29
C TYR A 432 19.48 -37.66 3.37
N TYR A 433 19.86 -36.90 2.34
CA TYR A 433 21.02 -36.03 2.39
C TYR A 433 20.58 -34.60 2.10
N LEU A 434 20.97 -33.65 2.95
CA LEU A 434 20.72 -32.23 2.77
C LEU A 434 22.02 -31.51 2.44
N HIS A 435 22.02 -30.68 1.40
CA HIS A 435 23.14 -29.81 1.09
C HIS A 435 23.35 -28.76 2.20
N SER A 436 24.49 -28.06 2.18
CA SER A 436 24.80 -26.99 3.16
C SER A 436 23.78 -25.84 3.15
N SER A 437 23.04 -25.66 2.06
CA SER A 437 21.90 -24.73 1.93
C SER A 437 20.59 -25.25 2.53
N GLY A 438 20.54 -26.46 3.07
CA GLY A 438 19.31 -27.15 3.50
C GLY A 438 18.57 -27.88 2.38
N ALA A 439 18.93 -27.64 1.11
CA ALA A 439 18.27 -28.26 -0.04
C ALA A 439 18.41 -29.79 -0.03
N MET A 440 17.30 -30.50 -0.22
CA MET A 440 17.25 -31.96 -0.29
C MET A 440 17.91 -32.49 -1.57
N ALA A 441 18.84 -33.43 -1.41
CA ALA A 441 19.44 -34.15 -2.53
C ALA A 441 18.43 -35.08 -3.21
N THR A 442 18.50 -35.16 -4.54
CA THR A 442 17.78 -36.15 -5.36
C THR A 442 18.75 -36.68 -6.44
N ASN A 443 18.39 -37.80 -7.07
CA ASN A 443 19.17 -38.48 -8.10
C ASN A 443 20.54 -39.00 -7.57
N TRP A 444 21.50 -39.25 -8.46
CA TRP A 444 22.86 -39.66 -8.16
C TRP A 444 23.67 -38.56 -7.46
N LEU A 445 24.30 -38.90 -6.33
CA LEU A 445 25.21 -37.99 -5.61
C LEU A 445 26.46 -38.74 -5.13
N GLN A 446 27.64 -38.14 -5.30
CA GLN A 446 28.91 -38.71 -4.83
C GLN A 446 29.29 -38.09 -3.48
N ILE A 447 29.44 -38.93 -2.44
CA ILE A 447 29.73 -38.52 -1.06
C ILE A 447 30.93 -39.34 -0.57
N GLY A 448 32.00 -38.69 -0.13
CA GLY A 448 33.23 -39.37 0.34
C GLY A 448 33.90 -40.25 -0.71
N GLY A 449 33.69 -39.98 -2.01
CA GLY A 449 34.17 -40.79 -3.13
C GLY A 449 33.30 -42.01 -3.48
N GLY A 450 32.34 -42.37 -2.62
CA GLY A 450 31.29 -43.35 -2.90
C GLY A 450 30.08 -42.73 -3.62
N TRP A 451 29.34 -43.52 -4.39
CA TRP A 451 28.10 -43.08 -5.03
C TRP A 451 26.88 -43.56 -4.24
N TYR A 452 25.88 -42.70 -4.16
CA TYR A 452 24.59 -42.94 -3.52
C TYR A 452 23.49 -42.49 -4.49
N PHE A 453 22.28 -43.04 -4.35
CA PHE A 453 21.12 -42.64 -5.16
C PHE A 453 19.94 -42.31 -4.26
N PHE A 454 19.37 -41.13 -4.49
CA PHE A 454 18.16 -40.63 -3.85
C PHE A 454 17.07 -40.57 -4.92
N ALA A 455 15.86 -41.04 -4.65
CA ALA A 455 14.79 -40.93 -5.65
C ALA A 455 14.16 -39.52 -5.64
N GLY A 456 13.10 -39.30 -6.42
CA GLY A 456 12.42 -38.00 -6.51
C GLY A 456 11.76 -37.53 -5.20
N ASP A 457 11.54 -38.44 -4.25
CA ASP A 457 11.11 -38.15 -2.87
C ASP A 457 12.29 -37.86 -1.92
N GLY A 458 13.52 -37.81 -2.43
CA GLY A 458 14.75 -37.61 -1.66
C GLY A 458 15.18 -38.80 -0.80
N ALA A 459 14.40 -39.89 -0.76
CA ALA A 459 14.74 -41.06 0.03
C ALA A 459 15.90 -41.82 -0.62
N MET A 460 16.97 -42.02 0.15
CA MET A 460 18.12 -42.85 -0.22
C MET A 460 17.67 -44.29 -0.49
N ARG A 461 18.15 -44.90 -1.57
CA ARG A 461 17.78 -46.26 -1.96
C ARG A 461 18.83 -47.30 -1.57
N THR A 462 18.34 -48.51 -1.28
CA THR A 462 19.11 -49.70 -0.93
C THR A 462 18.61 -50.90 -1.76
N GLY A 463 19.35 -52.00 -1.75
CA GLY A 463 19.09 -53.19 -2.56
C GLY A 463 19.28 -52.97 -4.06
N TRP A 464 18.68 -53.85 -4.86
CA TRP A 464 18.65 -53.74 -6.33
C TRP A 464 17.69 -52.62 -6.79
N GLN A 465 18.19 -51.74 -7.65
CA GLN A 465 17.43 -50.61 -8.22
C GLN A 465 17.64 -50.52 -9.73
N MET A 466 16.56 -50.36 -10.48
CA MET A 466 16.59 -50.13 -11.93
C MET A 466 16.63 -48.62 -12.20
N ILE A 467 17.76 -48.11 -12.70
CA ILE A 467 18.00 -46.67 -12.91
C ILE A 467 18.53 -46.47 -14.33
N GLY A 468 17.89 -45.60 -15.12
CA GLY A 468 18.37 -45.27 -16.48
C GLY A 468 18.44 -46.46 -17.46
N GLY A 469 17.72 -47.56 -17.18
CA GLY A 469 17.75 -48.79 -17.98
C GLY A 469 18.77 -49.85 -17.52
N TYR A 470 19.53 -49.59 -16.46
CA TYR A 470 20.49 -50.53 -15.87
C TYR A 470 20.12 -50.88 -14.43
N TRP A 471 20.40 -52.13 -14.02
CA TRP A 471 20.34 -52.52 -12.62
C TRP A 471 21.61 -52.07 -11.89
N TYR A 472 21.45 -51.55 -10.68
CA TYR A 472 22.50 -51.21 -9.72
C TYR A 472 22.16 -51.84 -8.37
N TYR A 473 23.17 -52.07 -7.54
CA TYR A 473 22.97 -52.48 -6.15
C TYR A 473 23.54 -51.44 -5.19
N PHE A 474 22.78 -51.12 -4.15
CA PHE A 474 23.18 -50.23 -3.06
C PHE A 474 23.09 -51.02 -1.75
N TYR A 475 24.16 -51.09 -0.96
CA TYR A 475 24.17 -51.95 0.23
C TYR A 475 23.10 -51.51 1.26
N SER A 476 22.49 -52.48 1.93
CA SER A 476 21.53 -52.25 3.01
C SER A 476 22.20 -52.07 4.37
N ALA A 477 21.43 -51.75 5.42
CA ALA A 477 21.94 -51.81 6.79
C ALA A 477 22.35 -53.27 7.14
N ASN A 478 23.60 -53.47 7.56
CA ASN A 478 24.19 -54.79 7.83
C ASN A 478 24.16 -55.76 6.62
N ASP A 479 24.43 -55.25 5.42
CA ASP A 479 24.37 -56.03 4.18
C ASP A 479 25.30 -57.26 4.20
N PRO A 480 24.83 -58.47 3.80
CA PRO A 480 25.66 -59.67 3.77
C PRO A 480 26.83 -59.58 2.78
N HIS A 481 26.80 -58.65 1.83
CA HIS A 481 27.88 -58.41 0.88
C HIS A 481 28.97 -57.45 1.41
N GLY A 482 28.86 -56.97 2.65
CA GLY A 482 29.95 -56.32 3.39
C GLY A 482 30.24 -54.85 3.04
N GLY A 483 29.29 -54.13 2.45
CA GLY A 483 29.41 -52.70 2.15
C GLY A 483 28.58 -51.79 3.07
N SER A 484 28.88 -50.49 3.07
CA SER A 484 28.20 -49.47 3.89
C SER A 484 26.79 -49.15 3.40
N GLU A 485 25.83 -48.97 4.31
CA GLU A 485 24.43 -48.62 4.00
C GLU A 485 24.33 -47.47 2.97
N GLY A 486 23.56 -47.68 1.90
CA GLY A 486 23.34 -46.73 0.80
C GLY A 486 24.42 -46.66 -0.26
N LEU A 487 25.61 -47.21 -0.03
CA LEU A 487 26.73 -47.12 -0.99
C LEU A 487 26.48 -48.02 -2.21
N MET A 488 26.69 -47.48 -3.40
CA MET A 488 26.62 -48.24 -4.66
C MET A 488 27.78 -49.24 -4.79
N ALA A 489 27.45 -50.50 -5.00
CA ALA A 489 28.38 -51.57 -5.33
C ALA A 489 28.92 -51.43 -6.77
N ARG A 490 30.20 -51.73 -6.99
CA ARG A 490 30.87 -51.68 -8.31
C ARG A 490 32.10 -52.58 -8.37
N ASN A 491 32.49 -53.02 -9.57
CA ASN A 491 33.60 -53.95 -9.81
C ASN A 491 33.55 -55.22 -8.93
N THR A 492 32.34 -55.72 -8.64
CA THR A 492 32.08 -56.83 -7.71
C THR A 492 30.95 -57.71 -8.23
N THR A 493 30.63 -58.79 -7.52
CA THR A 493 29.49 -59.66 -7.80
C THR A 493 28.52 -59.62 -6.63
N ILE A 494 27.23 -59.41 -6.91
CA ILE A 494 26.12 -59.41 -5.94
C ILE A 494 25.08 -60.42 -6.44
N ASP A 495 24.60 -61.32 -5.59
CA ASP A 495 23.60 -62.35 -5.95
C ASP A 495 23.93 -63.18 -7.23
N GLY A 496 25.22 -63.32 -7.57
CA GLY A 496 25.72 -63.96 -8.79
C GLY A 496 25.90 -63.03 -10.00
N TRP A 497 25.34 -61.82 -9.97
CA TRP A 497 25.42 -60.83 -11.05
C TRP A 497 26.65 -59.94 -10.91
N ARG A 498 27.41 -59.79 -12.00
CA ARG A 498 28.64 -58.96 -12.01
C ARG A 498 28.34 -57.49 -12.32
N LEU A 499 28.77 -56.60 -11.42
CA LEU A 499 28.68 -55.15 -11.57
C LEU A 499 29.96 -54.58 -12.19
N SER A 500 29.78 -53.65 -13.12
CA SER A 500 30.85 -52.93 -13.83
C SER A 500 31.51 -51.84 -12.97
N ALA A 501 32.45 -51.09 -13.55
CA ALA A 501 33.13 -49.98 -12.86
C ALA A 501 32.21 -48.78 -12.56
N SER A 502 31.13 -48.61 -13.33
CA SER A 502 30.07 -47.63 -13.06
C SER A 502 29.01 -48.13 -12.09
N GLY A 503 29.11 -49.37 -11.60
CA GLY A 503 28.10 -50.03 -10.76
C GLY A 503 26.93 -50.65 -11.53
N ALA A 504 26.79 -50.36 -12.83
CA ALA A 504 25.78 -50.98 -13.68
C ALA A 504 26.04 -52.50 -13.83
N MET A 505 24.99 -53.29 -13.67
CA MET A 505 24.98 -54.74 -13.87
C MET A 505 25.26 -55.10 -15.33
N LEU A 506 26.19 -56.03 -15.54
CA LEU A 506 26.50 -56.57 -16.85
C LEU A 506 25.42 -57.57 -17.30
N THR A 507 25.03 -57.53 -18.58
CA THR A 507 24.27 -58.61 -19.21
C THR A 507 25.11 -59.89 -19.29
N GLU A 508 24.47 -61.05 -19.52
CA GLU A 508 25.16 -62.34 -19.64
C GLU A 508 26.33 -62.30 -20.65
N GLY A 509 26.13 -61.73 -21.84
CA GLY A 509 27.17 -61.63 -22.86
C GLY A 509 28.33 -60.71 -22.45
N GLU A 510 28.05 -59.64 -21.70
CA GLU A 510 29.07 -58.74 -21.16
C GLU A 510 29.83 -59.39 -19.99
N MET A 511 29.14 -60.17 -19.15
CA MET A 511 29.73 -60.92 -18.06
C MET A 511 30.66 -62.02 -18.60
N GLN A 512 30.22 -62.84 -19.55
CA GLN A 512 31.04 -63.90 -20.14
C GLN A 512 32.27 -63.33 -20.86
N MET A 513 32.10 -62.25 -21.64
CA MET A 513 33.23 -61.55 -22.25
C MET A 513 34.15 -60.93 -21.18
N SER A 514 33.61 -60.40 -20.08
CA SER A 514 34.39 -59.85 -18.97
C SER A 514 35.20 -60.90 -18.22
N LEU A 515 34.63 -62.08 -17.96
CA LEU A 515 35.35 -63.21 -17.36
C LEU A 515 36.49 -63.66 -18.29
N LYS A 516 36.19 -63.79 -19.59
CA LYS A 516 37.18 -64.15 -20.62
C LYS A 516 38.27 -63.11 -20.81
N ALA A 517 38.04 -61.83 -20.48
CA ALA A 517 39.06 -60.78 -20.55
C ALA A 517 40.15 -60.92 -19.48
N GLN A 518 39.81 -61.38 -18.26
CA GLN A 518 40.70 -61.33 -17.10
C GLN A 518 42.10 -61.97 -17.27
N PRO A 519 42.27 -63.17 -17.89
CA PRO A 519 43.59 -63.80 -18.03
C PRO A 519 44.51 -63.17 -19.10
N TYR A 520 44.02 -62.24 -19.93
CA TYR A 520 44.83 -61.65 -21.00
C TYR A 520 45.61 -60.42 -20.52
N SER A 521 46.89 -60.34 -20.90
CA SER A 521 47.74 -59.17 -20.70
C SER A 521 47.76 -58.25 -21.92
N SER A 522 48.12 -56.99 -21.71
CA SER A 522 48.26 -55.97 -22.75
C SER A 522 49.48 -55.10 -22.50
N ASN A 523 50.06 -54.53 -23.57
CA ASN A 523 51.14 -53.54 -23.46
C ASN A 523 50.62 -52.15 -23.05
N THR A 524 49.30 -51.98 -22.94
CA THR A 524 48.62 -50.72 -22.64
C THR A 524 47.60 -50.93 -21.53
N ASN A 525 47.07 -49.85 -20.96
CA ASN A 525 45.97 -49.90 -19.98
C ASN A 525 44.60 -50.22 -20.62
N TYR A 526 44.60 -50.81 -21.82
CA TYR A 526 43.41 -51.22 -22.58
C TYR A 526 43.54 -52.67 -23.08
N LEU A 527 42.39 -53.30 -23.34
CA LEU A 527 42.27 -54.63 -23.97
C LEU A 527 41.00 -54.64 -24.83
N ILE A 528 41.06 -55.23 -26.02
CA ILE A 528 39.87 -55.46 -26.87
C ILE A 528 39.61 -56.97 -26.97
N LEU A 529 38.36 -57.38 -26.74
CA LEU A 529 37.85 -58.71 -27.10
C LEU A 529 36.86 -58.60 -28.26
N VAL A 530 36.90 -59.58 -29.17
CA VAL A 530 35.96 -59.73 -30.28
C VAL A 530 35.36 -61.13 -30.23
N ASP A 531 34.06 -61.20 -29.98
CA ASP A 531 33.28 -62.43 -30.09
C ASP A 531 32.67 -62.51 -31.48
N ARG A 532 33.20 -63.40 -32.33
CA ARG A 532 32.68 -63.57 -33.69
C ARG A 532 31.34 -64.30 -33.71
N SER A 533 30.99 -65.05 -32.65
CA SER A 533 29.74 -65.82 -32.57
C SER A 533 28.57 -64.92 -32.16
N ALA A 534 28.73 -64.15 -31.08
CA ALA A 534 27.76 -63.13 -30.64
C ALA A 534 27.78 -61.86 -31.51
N CYS A 535 28.77 -61.71 -32.40
CA CYS A 535 29.01 -60.50 -33.21
C CYS A 535 29.17 -59.24 -32.34
N LYS A 536 30.06 -59.33 -31.34
CA LYS A 536 30.29 -58.30 -30.32
C LYS A 536 31.76 -57.88 -30.24
N VAL A 537 32.00 -56.62 -29.89
CA VAL A 537 33.30 -56.09 -29.47
C VAL A 537 33.18 -55.52 -28.08
N GLY A 538 33.99 -56.01 -27.14
CA GLY A 538 34.15 -55.43 -25.82
C GLY A 538 35.49 -54.71 -25.71
N VAL A 539 35.45 -53.49 -25.18
CA VAL A 539 36.65 -52.73 -24.83
C VAL A 539 36.76 -52.64 -23.31
N PHE A 540 37.95 -52.89 -22.80
CA PHE A 540 38.27 -52.90 -21.39
C PHE A 540 39.37 -51.90 -21.07
N SER A 541 39.37 -51.36 -19.86
CA SER A 541 40.50 -50.62 -19.27
C SER A 541 40.93 -51.24 -17.94
N GLY A 542 42.18 -50.98 -17.53
CA GLY A 542 42.78 -51.56 -16.33
C GLY A 542 44.03 -52.39 -16.64
N ARG A 543 44.09 -53.61 -16.12
CA ARG A 543 45.24 -54.53 -16.27
C ARG A 543 44.81 -56.00 -16.17
N CYS A 544 45.71 -56.91 -16.52
CA CYS A 544 45.52 -58.36 -16.33
C CYS A 544 45.02 -58.70 -14.90
N GLY A 545 44.02 -59.55 -14.80
CA GLY A 545 43.33 -59.91 -13.55
C GLY A 545 42.42 -58.82 -12.95
N ASN A 546 42.37 -57.62 -13.52
CA ASN A 546 41.47 -56.54 -13.11
C ASN A 546 41.11 -55.64 -14.32
N TRP A 547 40.44 -56.23 -15.29
CA TRP A 547 39.88 -55.54 -16.46
C TRP A 547 38.43 -55.12 -16.19
N GLY A 548 38.18 -53.82 -16.21
CA GLY A 548 36.84 -53.22 -16.21
C GLY A 548 36.36 -53.01 -17.65
N MET A 549 35.17 -53.50 -17.99
CA MET A 549 34.55 -53.22 -19.29
C MET A 549 34.13 -51.75 -19.35
N ILE A 550 34.44 -51.08 -20.46
CA ILE A 550 34.10 -49.67 -20.71
C ILE A 550 33.24 -49.45 -21.96
N ASN A 551 33.24 -50.40 -22.90
CA ASN A 551 32.31 -50.40 -24.04
C ASN A 551 31.95 -51.85 -24.41
N TYR A 552 30.72 -52.06 -24.89
CA TYR A 552 30.24 -53.32 -25.47
C TYR A 552 29.33 -53.04 -26.66
N TRP A 553 29.79 -53.36 -27.87
CA TRP A 553 29.17 -52.94 -29.12
C TRP A 553 28.83 -54.11 -30.03
N ASN A 554 27.77 -53.93 -30.84
CA ASN A 554 27.52 -54.77 -32.00
C ASN A 554 28.60 -54.54 -33.06
N CYS A 555 29.06 -55.61 -33.72
CA CYS A 555 29.97 -55.52 -34.85
C CYS A 555 29.51 -56.45 -36.00
N ALA A 556 30.05 -56.26 -37.20
CA ALA A 556 29.99 -57.28 -38.24
C ALA A 556 31.38 -57.88 -38.46
N PRO A 557 31.69 -59.06 -37.87
CA PRO A 557 32.90 -59.80 -38.17
C PRO A 557 32.79 -60.48 -39.54
N GLY A 558 33.83 -61.20 -39.94
CA GLY A 558 33.88 -61.94 -41.19
C GLY A 558 32.83 -63.06 -41.27
N LYS A 559 32.11 -63.13 -42.40
CA LYS A 559 31.18 -64.23 -42.71
C LYS A 559 31.89 -65.60 -42.74
N PRO A 560 31.20 -66.74 -42.55
CA PRO A 560 31.84 -68.06 -42.45
C PRO A 560 32.80 -68.44 -43.59
N SER A 561 32.59 -67.96 -44.82
CA SER A 561 33.48 -68.22 -45.96
C SER A 561 34.71 -67.30 -46.05
N THR A 562 34.75 -66.22 -45.27
CA THR A 562 35.89 -65.30 -45.10
C THR A 562 35.89 -64.77 -43.66
N PRO A 563 36.14 -65.65 -42.66
CA PRO A 563 35.93 -65.32 -41.24
C PRO A 563 36.98 -64.35 -40.71
N THR A 564 36.66 -63.62 -39.64
CA THR A 564 37.71 -62.92 -38.88
C THR A 564 38.64 -63.95 -38.24
N VAL A 565 39.95 -63.72 -38.35
CA VAL A 565 41.00 -64.58 -37.80
C VAL A 565 40.86 -64.74 -36.28
N SER A 566 41.03 -65.96 -35.76
CA SER A 566 41.07 -66.26 -34.32
C SER A 566 42.49 -66.10 -33.77
N GLY A 567 42.64 -65.60 -32.55
CA GLY A 567 43.92 -65.55 -31.86
C GLY A 567 44.08 -64.35 -30.93
N VAL A 568 45.33 -64.14 -30.50
CA VAL A 568 45.76 -62.98 -29.71
C VAL A 568 46.71 -62.14 -30.56
N PHE A 569 46.33 -60.89 -30.78
CA PHE A 569 46.98 -59.94 -31.68
C PHE A 569 47.26 -58.62 -30.96
N LYS A 570 47.81 -57.63 -31.65
CA LYS A 570 48.06 -56.28 -31.09
C LYS A 570 47.69 -55.21 -32.10
N VAL A 571 47.16 -54.09 -31.64
CA VAL A 571 46.88 -52.92 -32.50
C VAL A 571 48.18 -52.45 -33.17
N GLN A 572 48.13 -52.30 -34.49
CA GLN A 572 49.26 -51.94 -35.36
C GLN A 572 49.06 -50.51 -35.91
N SER A 573 49.02 -50.32 -37.23
CA SER A 573 48.75 -49.03 -37.87
C SER A 573 47.28 -48.59 -37.73
N LYS A 574 47.05 -47.29 -37.98
CA LYS A 574 45.71 -46.68 -38.09
C LYS A 574 45.66 -45.75 -39.29
N GLY A 575 44.47 -45.45 -39.80
CA GLY A 575 44.28 -44.41 -40.81
C GLY A 575 42.83 -43.96 -40.97
N TYR A 576 42.67 -42.74 -41.52
CA TYR A 576 41.38 -42.06 -41.65
C TYR A 576 40.35 -42.82 -42.49
N TYR A 577 40.78 -43.44 -43.59
CA TYR A 577 39.94 -44.32 -44.40
C TYR A 577 40.77 -45.26 -45.28
N PHE A 578 40.12 -46.28 -45.83
CA PHE A 578 40.57 -46.99 -47.03
C PHE A 578 39.36 -47.26 -47.96
N ASP A 579 39.62 -47.44 -49.25
CA ASP A 579 38.59 -47.81 -50.22
C ASP A 579 38.60 -49.33 -50.46
N SER A 580 37.41 -49.93 -50.54
CA SER A 580 37.21 -51.36 -50.81
C SER A 580 36.27 -51.53 -52.00
N GLY A 581 36.85 -51.50 -53.21
CA GLY A 581 36.10 -51.41 -54.46
C GLY A 581 35.33 -50.08 -54.55
N ALA A 582 34.00 -50.17 -54.61
CA ALA A 582 33.11 -49.01 -54.59
C ALA A 582 32.94 -48.40 -53.19
N ALA A 583 33.14 -49.20 -52.13
CA ALA A 583 32.94 -48.76 -50.75
C ALA A 583 34.13 -47.94 -50.21
N ARG A 584 33.85 -47.13 -49.18
CA ARG A 584 34.80 -46.46 -48.31
C ARG A 584 34.58 -46.92 -46.87
N CYS A 585 35.68 -47.21 -46.18
CA CYS A 585 35.74 -47.69 -44.82
C CYS A 585 36.52 -46.67 -43.98
N TYR A 586 35.88 -46.02 -43.02
CA TYR A 586 36.49 -44.97 -42.20
C TYR A 586 37.11 -45.52 -40.90
N TRP A 587 38.02 -44.73 -40.32
CA TRP A 587 38.59 -44.91 -38.98
C TRP A 587 39.21 -46.30 -38.75
N TYR A 588 40.05 -46.74 -39.69
CA TYR A 588 40.61 -48.08 -39.61
C TYR A 588 41.68 -48.19 -38.53
N THR A 589 41.65 -49.30 -37.80
CA THR A 589 42.66 -49.70 -36.81
C THR A 589 43.06 -51.14 -37.09
N GLN A 590 44.28 -51.33 -37.58
CA GLN A 590 44.83 -52.64 -37.93
C GLN A 590 45.17 -53.44 -36.67
N PHE A 591 44.95 -54.75 -36.69
CA PHE A 591 45.39 -55.64 -35.60
C PHE A 591 46.16 -56.87 -36.07
N TYR A 592 45.95 -57.35 -37.31
CA TYR A 592 46.72 -58.45 -37.87
C TYR A 592 46.69 -58.43 -39.40
N GLY A 593 47.80 -58.07 -40.07
CA GLY A 593 47.87 -58.10 -41.53
C GLY A 593 46.75 -57.28 -42.19
N ASN A 594 45.91 -57.90 -43.02
CA ASN A 594 44.76 -57.24 -43.65
C ASN A 594 43.47 -57.24 -42.80
N TYR A 595 43.53 -57.66 -41.53
CA TYR A 595 42.41 -57.66 -40.59
C TYR A 595 42.42 -56.35 -39.77
N LEU A 596 41.34 -55.58 -39.94
CA LEU A 596 41.16 -54.23 -39.40
C LEU A 596 39.85 -54.16 -38.60
N PHE A 597 39.82 -53.35 -37.54
CA PHE A 597 38.58 -52.67 -37.14
C PHE A 597 38.36 -51.49 -38.08
N HIS A 598 37.12 -51.25 -38.54
CA HIS A 598 36.77 -50.06 -39.33
C HIS A 598 35.27 -49.78 -39.27
N SER A 599 34.81 -48.67 -39.86
CA SER A 599 33.38 -48.35 -39.93
C SER A 599 32.56 -49.38 -40.75
N VAL A 600 31.25 -49.39 -40.56
CA VAL A 600 30.27 -49.82 -41.57
C VAL A 600 30.53 -49.18 -42.93
N LEU A 601 29.99 -49.76 -44.01
CA LEU A 601 30.37 -49.33 -45.37
C LEU A 601 29.65 -48.04 -45.77
N TYR A 602 30.39 -47.12 -46.37
CA TYR A 602 29.89 -45.89 -46.98
C TYR A 602 30.22 -45.84 -48.47
N ASN A 603 29.43 -45.13 -49.26
CA ASN A 603 29.80 -44.73 -50.61
C ASN A 603 30.87 -43.64 -50.55
N LYS A 604 31.63 -43.43 -51.64
CA LYS A 604 32.75 -42.46 -51.65
C LYS A 604 32.35 -40.99 -51.48
N ASN A 605 31.05 -40.68 -51.61
CA ASN A 605 30.44 -39.38 -51.31
C ASN A 605 29.99 -39.22 -49.84
N GLY A 606 30.26 -40.21 -48.98
CA GLY A 606 29.92 -40.16 -47.55
C GLY A 606 28.51 -40.67 -47.18
N THR A 607 27.67 -41.09 -48.14
CA THR A 607 26.37 -41.69 -47.80
C THR A 607 26.53 -43.14 -47.33
N LEU A 608 25.68 -43.60 -46.40
CA LEU A 608 25.73 -44.97 -45.88
C LEU A 608 25.40 -45.98 -46.99
N GLN A 609 26.20 -47.05 -47.09
CA GLN A 609 26.04 -48.10 -48.10
C GLN A 609 25.58 -49.44 -47.49
N ASP A 610 26.18 -49.84 -46.36
CA ASP A 610 25.76 -51.01 -45.59
C ASP A 610 26.08 -50.82 -44.11
N GLY A 611 25.07 -50.40 -43.34
CA GLY A 611 25.14 -50.11 -41.90
C GLY A 611 25.01 -51.32 -40.97
N ARG A 612 24.90 -52.55 -41.48
CA ARG A 612 24.54 -53.70 -40.64
C ARG A 612 25.69 -54.14 -39.73
N VAL A 613 25.35 -54.31 -38.46
CA VAL A 613 26.16 -54.89 -37.38
C VAL A 613 25.31 -55.89 -36.58
N GLY A 614 25.95 -56.72 -35.74
CA GLY A 614 25.29 -57.82 -35.03
C GLY A 614 25.16 -59.10 -35.87
N MET A 615 25.83 -59.20 -37.03
CA MET A 615 25.81 -60.38 -37.89
C MET A 615 27.13 -60.59 -38.64
N GLN A 616 27.50 -61.85 -38.92
CA GLN A 616 28.73 -62.21 -39.63
C GLN A 616 28.60 -61.88 -41.14
N LEU A 617 29.22 -60.80 -41.61
CA LEU A 617 28.97 -60.26 -42.95
C LEU A 617 30.20 -59.69 -43.68
N SER A 618 31.30 -59.44 -42.96
CA SER A 618 32.50 -58.81 -43.55
C SER A 618 33.34 -59.80 -44.37
N HIS A 619 34.35 -59.25 -45.07
CA HIS A 619 35.46 -60.01 -45.65
C HIS A 619 36.66 -60.01 -44.68
N GLY A 620 36.53 -60.74 -43.57
CA GLY A 620 37.56 -60.88 -42.52
C GLY A 620 37.63 -59.75 -41.48
N CYS A 621 37.50 -58.48 -41.86
CA CYS A 621 37.57 -57.34 -40.93
C CYS A 621 36.46 -57.31 -39.86
N VAL A 622 36.57 -56.44 -38.86
CA VAL A 622 35.54 -56.20 -37.84
C VAL A 622 34.91 -54.83 -38.09
N ARG A 623 33.70 -54.80 -38.67
CA ARG A 623 32.98 -53.54 -38.91
C ARG A 623 32.26 -53.09 -37.64
N LEU A 624 32.27 -51.79 -37.38
CA LEU A 624 31.58 -51.14 -36.27
C LEU A 624 30.79 -49.94 -36.79
N GLU A 625 29.77 -49.49 -36.07
CA GLU A 625 29.16 -48.18 -36.33
C GLU A 625 30.23 -47.07 -36.31
N ILE A 626 30.07 -46.03 -37.13
CA ILE A 626 31.15 -45.07 -37.42
C ILE A 626 31.70 -44.38 -36.16
N GLY A 627 30.84 -44.08 -35.17
CA GLY A 627 31.26 -43.52 -33.88
C GLY A 627 32.12 -44.49 -33.07
N ASN A 628 31.74 -45.77 -33.02
CA ASN A 628 32.47 -46.82 -32.29
C ASN A 628 33.81 -47.15 -32.96
N ALA A 629 33.84 -47.18 -34.30
CA ALA A 629 35.08 -47.27 -35.07
C ALA A 629 36.01 -46.08 -34.81
N LYS A 630 35.47 -44.84 -34.83
CA LYS A 630 36.23 -43.63 -34.49
C LYS A 630 36.73 -43.65 -33.06
N TRP A 631 35.92 -44.11 -32.10
CA TRP A 631 36.33 -44.19 -30.70
C TRP A 631 37.56 -45.10 -30.52
N ILE A 632 37.62 -46.26 -31.19
CA ILE A 632 38.81 -47.13 -31.19
C ILE A 632 40.00 -46.43 -31.88
N TYR A 633 39.75 -45.75 -33.00
CA TYR A 633 40.77 -44.98 -33.73
C TYR A 633 41.37 -43.85 -32.89
N ASP A 634 40.56 -43.14 -32.10
CA ASP A 634 41.01 -42.05 -31.23
C ASP A 634 41.72 -42.59 -29.96
N ASN A 635 41.08 -43.51 -29.23
CA ASN A 635 41.44 -43.79 -27.83
C ASN A 635 42.42 -44.95 -27.59
N ILE A 636 42.44 -45.96 -28.47
CA ILE A 636 43.17 -47.22 -28.19
C ILE A 636 44.61 -47.17 -28.73
N PRO A 637 45.67 -47.18 -27.89
CA PRO A 637 47.03 -47.02 -28.40
C PRO A 637 47.53 -48.25 -29.18
N ALA A 638 48.51 -48.05 -30.06
CA ALA A 638 49.24 -49.15 -30.69
C ALA A 638 49.89 -50.06 -29.63
N GLY A 639 50.02 -51.35 -29.93
CA GLY A 639 50.46 -52.38 -28.98
C GLY A 639 49.37 -52.91 -28.03
N THR A 640 48.18 -52.29 -27.96
CA THR A 640 47.03 -52.81 -27.21
C THR A 640 46.68 -54.22 -27.68
N THR A 641 46.54 -55.18 -26.76
CA THR A 641 46.12 -56.55 -27.10
C THR A 641 44.70 -56.59 -27.67
N VAL A 642 44.52 -57.38 -28.72
CA VAL A 642 43.24 -57.69 -29.35
C VAL A 642 43.06 -59.21 -29.34
N VAL A 643 42.03 -59.71 -28.66
CA VAL A 643 41.69 -61.13 -28.60
C VAL A 643 40.47 -61.39 -29.47
N VAL A 644 40.58 -62.29 -30.45
CA VAL A 644 39.46 -62.66 -31.32
C VAL A 644 39.16 -64.15 -31.17
N TYR A 645 37.90 -64.50 -30.92
CA TYR A 645 37.46 -65.87 -30.70
C TYR A 645 36.17 -66.22 -31.46
#